data_AF-A0AA38X379-F1
#
_entry.id   AF-A0AA38X379-F1
#
_cell.length_a   1.000
_cell.length_b   1.000
_cell.length_c   1.000
_cell.angle_alpha   90.00
_cell.angle_beta   90.00
_cell.angle_gamma   90.00
#
_symmetry.space_group_name_H-M   'P 1'
#
loop_
_entity.id
_entity.type
_entity.pdbx_description
1 polymer ?
#
loop_
_entity_poly.entity_id
_entity_poly.type
_entity_poly.pdbx_seq_one_letter_code
_entity_poly.pdbx_strand_id
1 'polypeptide(L)'
;MGSNDSQATSYPVAIVGGGPAGLTASVLLSQCNIPHVLFERYPSTSIHPKACGYNHRTVEIWRRMGIEKELIEARAPPNNFSRTGWYTSFGPNGREIVSRDSWGGGAYKEEYASVSPCQYSIMPQIRLEPILSKRAVELNPKGVWYNTEVIKVEEADDHVLISYQRKGEEPEKLKVRYCIGADGGRSVTDQLGITWEGERDVFDMVSVHIRAPISLHHPDIRNFITWFVNPRLGGTIGSGYLYHLGPYPMDPDSEEWIFACGLAPGERSMDGPAMLKRMQNTLQIPDLEAELVSTSYWYVNALTATRYRSKPSTGRIFLVGDAAHRIPPWGALGLNTGVQDVDNLVWKLNFAINGIPTSLGGNTDFNALLDTYDTERRPVGQRVRDCALHNLRALGLVMDHAIGVSPTNSQADNIANMDSFFDKSPDNKEGPARREAVDRARKILDDEFHALGAEVGWFYLELDVEGEGKATRHDGQIREDGKMDLLYYHPSTIPGHHLPHAWLERDGQRVSTRDLVRYDGFALFTSQPELWDKSVLEEGDKLVALIGISDQNSKDHFTWRDIEGKWAAERGVGASGAVLVRPDGIVVWRAREFDSEKHGRIGWLSDILQSDPGPAEQMGLPLMLANPAFDGRPSGRLGSKKTKTGCLTCKHARVKCDEHKPECKRCARLGLQCGYRDLFLLTRAHPQRPGPGVVKGEHSSVTPARQLSALNIEGLESGLFDFYRCEVAFRLGGFLDRDFWYNTILRLTHSEPVILHSVIALAAAFKQLRYSESNATEIHPDLPSKYYQRALREANRRTQQEDCELVTMLTCPMFLCMEFLQGNKLQAMALFRHGHRLLQSFVDRRQLTQPGTSGLGELDRTFYALFERLTLMSRMFGLDVKLTSFPGQHLRQEMLSDTKFCSLEEARNSLVRRLVVGREFMKAIGGQTRRADFVQHLTEHDRQEHQRLIAQQEQWYCLFQDLCQRLPPGDAGDAAMTATLTVFHFVAMIWLNCPFAGSQMSFDAYLENFQIIVAQVRTVISSCNDDSKLDGLFTFEMGVLPALYFTATKCRHLETRSQALELIRKAPKREGPWKRDELIVVAEEAIRLESAQLQTADEWPSKADRITIIKLSQHDDDDRVMASFIYGDHVVTKSWTDFQA
;
A
#
# COMPACT_ATOMS: atom_id res chain seq x y z
N MET A 1 61.89 32.51 12.39
CA MET A 1 61.45 31.87 11.13
C MET A 1 60.18 31.13 11.46
N GLY A 2 59.06 31.64 10.96
CA GLY A 2 57.72 31.25 11.37
C GLY A 2 57.31 29.87 10.86
N SER A 3 56.61 29.15 11.73
CA SER A 3 55.80 27.99 11.42
C SER A 3 54.71 28.35 10.42
N ASN A 4 54.76 27.76 9.22
CA ASN A 4 53.59 27.67 8.35
C ASN A 4 52.61 26.69 9.01
N ASP A 5 51.72 27.21 9.86
CA ASP A 5 50.45 26.56 10.19
C ASP A 5 49.70 26.35 8.86
N SER A 6 49.71 25.12 8.35
CA SER A 6 48.72 24.71 7.36
C SER A 6 47.36 24.73 8.05
N GLN A 7 46.59 25.81 7.89
CA GLN A 7 45.20 25.89 8.34
C GLN A 7 44.47 24.63 7.86
N ALA A 8 44.15 23.72 8.78
CA ALA A 8 43.37 22.53 8.49
C ALA A 8 42.03 23.00 7.90
N THR A 9 41.77 22.66 6.64
CA THR A 9 40.54 23.05 5.94
C THR A 9 39.34 22.47 6.71
N SER A 10 38.52 23.34 7.28
CA SER A 10 37.29 22.97 7.99
C SER A 10 36.13 22.86 7.00
N TYR A 11 35.40 21.73 7.03
CA TYR A 11 34.25 21.49 6.17
C TYR A 11 32.95 21.54 6.98
N PRO A 12 32.04 22.51 6.75
CA PRO A 12 30.73 22.50 7.40
C PRO A 12 29.83 21.36 6.94
N VAL A 13 30.00 20.83 5.72
CA VAL A 13 29.15 19.75 5.18
C VAL A 13 29.99 18.56 4.70
N ALA A 14 29.57 17.35 5.05
CA ALA A 14 30.02 16.12 4.40
C ALA A 14 28.91 15.52 3.53
N ILE A 15 29.28 14.93 2.39
CA ILE A 15 28.40 14.17 1.51
C ILE A 15 28.93 12.74 1.46
N VAL A 16 28.09 11.76 1.76
CA VAL A 16 28.46 10.34 1.75
C VAL A 16 27.87 9.69 0.51
N GLY A 17 28.70 9.44 -0.51
CA GLY A 17 28.31 8.85 -1.79
C GLY A 17 28.45 9.81 -2.97
N GLY A 18 29.11 9.37 -4.04
CA GLY A 18 29.38 10.12 -5.26
C GLY A 18 28.49 9.75 -6.45
N GLY A 19 27.26 9.32 -6.20
CA GLY A 19 26.24 9.13 -7.24
C GLY A 19 25.58 10.46 -7.67
N PRO A 20 24.56 10.42 -8.55
CA PRO A 20 23.92 11.62 -9.10
C PRO A 20 23.41 12.62 -8.05
N ALA A 21 22.78 12.13 -6.96
CA ALA A 21 22.32 12.99 -5.87
C ALA A 21 23.51 13.65 -5.13
N GLY A 22 24.53 12.88 -4.76
CA GLY A 22 25.70 13.40 -4.06
C GLY A 22 26.53 14.39 -4.88
N LEU A 23 26.74 14.10 -6.17
CA LEU A 23 27.42 15.01 -7.09
C LEU A 23 26.61 16.29 -7.34
N THR A 24 25.29 16.18 -7.46
CA THR A 24 24.41 17.35 -7.54
C THR A 24 24.52 18.21 -6.28
N ALA A 25 24.55 17.58 -5.09
CA ALA A 25 24.71 18.28 -3.82
C ALA A 25 26.05 19.02 -3.77
N SER A 26 27.13 18.40 -4.25
CA SER A 26 28.45 19.03 -4.31
C SER A 26 28.43 20.28 -5.20
N VAL A 27 27.86 20.21 -6.40
CA VAL A 27 27.77 21.37 -7.30
C VAL A 27 26.93 22.50 -6.72
N LEU A 28 25.74 22.19 -6.18
CA LEU A 28 24.85 23.22 -5.64
C LEU A 28 25.43 23.87 -4.36
N LEU A 29 26.07 23.09 -3.48
CA LEU A 29 26.79 23.63 -2.32
C LEU A 29 27.95 24.54 -2.74
N SER A 30 28.69 24.17 -3.80
CA SER A 30 29.73 25.03 -4.38
C SER A 30 29.15 26.34 -4.93
N GLN A 31 28.00 26.31 -5.61
CA GLN A 31 27.33 27.52 -6.10
C GLN A 31 26.86 28.44 -4.96
N CYS A 32 26.57 27.86 -3.79
CA CYS A 32 26.28 28.60 -2.55
C CYS A 32 27.55 29.02 -1.78
N ASN A 33 28.74 28.78 -2.30
CA ASN A 33 30.03 29.02 -1.64
C ASN A 33 30.18 28.31 -0.29
N ILE A 34 29.60 27.12 -0.13
CA ILE A 34 29.67 26.32 1.11
C ILE A 34 30.82 25.31 0.98
N PRO A 35 31.89 25.40 1.80
CA PRO A 35 32.95 24.41 1.79
C PRO A 35 32.40 23.03 2.19
N HIS A 36 32.75 21.99 1.45
CA HIS A 36 32.26 20.64 1.73
C HIS A 36 33.23 19.58 1.23
N VAL A 37 33.03 18.37 1.74
CA VAL A 37 33.75 17.17 1.28
C VAL A 37 32.74 16.09 0.85
N LEU A 38 33.02 15.43 -0.27
CA LEU A 38 32.27 14.29 -0.79
C LEU A 38 33.15 13.04 -0.72
N PHE A 39 32.63 12.00 -0.09
CA PHE A 39 33.29 10.70 0.03
C PHE A 39 32.71 9.70 -0.97
N GLU A 40 33.54 9.15 -1.86
CA GLU A 40 33.19 8.06 -2.76
C GLU A 40 34.18 6.90 -2.59
N ARG A 41 33.65 5.70 -2.30
CA ARG A 41 34.47 4.50 -2.06
C ARG A 41 35.13 3.97 -3.33
N TYR A 42 34.49 4.15 -4.48
CA TYR A 42 35.00 3.66 -5.75
C TYR A 42 36.08 4.61 -6.30
N PRO A 43 36.96 4.13 -7.20
CA PRO A 43 37.99 4.98 -7.80
C PRO A 43 37.46 6.01 -8.81
N SER A 44 36.24 5.82 -9.29
CA SER A 44 35.59 6.65 -10.31
C SER A 44 34.06 6.56 -10.18
N THR A 45 33.36 7.21 -11.10
CA THR A 45 31.91 7.08 -11.31
C THR A 45 31.50 5.67 -11.72
N SER A 46 30.19 5.41 -11.72
CA SER A 46 29.55 4.15 -12.08
C SER A 46 29.99 3.64 -13.45
N ILE A 47 30.34 2.36 -13.52
CA ILE A 47 30.70 1.63 -14.75
C ILE A 47 29.52 0.87 -15.38
N HIS A 48 28.33 0.98 -14.79
CA HIS A 48 27.10 0.37 -15.32
C HIS A 48 26.08 1.45 -15.72
N PRO A 49 25.28 1.23 -16.78
CA PRO A 49 24.34 2.21 -17.33
C PRO A 49 23.25 2.72 -16.39
N LYS A 50 22.67 1.84 -15.54
CA LYS A 50 21.64 2.18 -14.53
C LYS A 50 20.52 3.11 -15.08
N ALA A 51 20.16 4.17 -14.36
CA ALA A 51 19.03 5.06 -14.72
C ALA A 51 19.31 5.89 -15.98
N CYS A 52 18.25 6.21 -16.74
CA CYS A 52 18.39 6.87 -18.04
C CYS A 52 17.43 8.05 -18.31
N GLY A 53 16.19 8.02 -17.80
CA GLY A 53 15.19 9.07 -18.07
C GLY A 53 15.27 10.25 -17.10
N TYR A 54 15.28 11.47 -17.63
CA TYR A 54 15.39 12.71 -16.86
C TYR A 54 14.25 13.66 -17.22
N ASN A 55 13.42 13.96 -16.23
CA ASN A 55 12.26 14.84 -16.40
C ASN A 55 12.66 16.32 -16.35
N HIS A 56 11.70 17.19 -16.68
CA HIS A 56 11.94 18.62 -16.78
C HIS A 56 12.51 19.24 -15.49
N ARG A 57 11.98 18.88 -14.31
CA ARG A 57 12.44 19.42 -13.03
C ARG A 57 13.93 19.16 -12.80
N THR A 58 14.40 17.96 -13.12
CA THR A 58 15.81 17.60 -12.97
C THR A 58 16.69 18.32 -13.98
N VAL A 59 16.25 18.44 -15.23
CA VAL A 59 17.01 19.16 -16.26
C VAL A 59 17.07 20.66 -15.95
N GLU A 60 16.04 21.25 -15.36
CA GLU A 60 16.04 22.64 -14.88
C GLU A 60 17.09 22.88 -13.79
N ILE A 61 17.22 21.96 -12.84
CA ILE A 61 18.27 22.02 -11.81
C ILE A 61 19.66 21.96 -12.48
N TRP A 62 19.84 21.07 -13.45
CA TRP A 62 21.08 20.93 -14.19
C TRP A 62 21.40 22.10 -15.12
N ARG A 63 20.38 22.77 -15.65
CA ARG A 63 20.50 24.05 -16.33
C ARG A 63 21.07 25.12 -15.40
N ARG A 64 20.55 25.24 -14.16
CA ARG A 64 21.09 26.15 -13.14
C ARG A 64 22.51 25.79 -12.71
N MET A 65 22.86 24.50 -12.72
CA MET A 65 24.24 24.01 -12.50
C MET A 65 25.21 24.33 -13.64
N GLY A 66 24.68 24.72 -14.81
CA GLY A 66 25.45 25.06 -16.01
C GLY A 66 25.85 23.86 -16.86
N ILE A 67 25.19 22.71 -16.71
CA ILE A 67 25.55 21.46 -17.42
C ILE A 67 24.53 21.03 -18.49
N GLU A 68 23.43 21.75 -18.66
CA GLU A 68 22.39 21.41 -19.65
C GLU A 68 22.94 21.27 -21.06
N LYS A 69 23.88 22.13 -21.47
CA LYS A 69 24.49 22.04 -22.81
C LYS A 69 25.25 20.73 -23.00
N GLU A 70 26.11 20.36 -22.05
CA GLU A 70 26.87 19.11 -22.10
C GLU A 70 25.93 17.88 -22.07
N LEU A 71 24.85 17.97 -21.30
CA LEU A 71 23.78 16.96 -21.30
C LEU A 71 23.11 16.83 -22.68
N ILE A 72 22.71 17.93 -23.31
CA ILE A 72 22.01 17.92 -24.61
C ILE A 72 22.92 17.34 -25.70
N GLU A 73 24.21 17.62 -25.65
CA GLU A 73 25.20 17.09 -26.60
C GLU A 73 25.43 15.58 -26.42
N ALA A 74 25.32 15.05 -25.19
CA ALA A 74 25.60 13.65 -24.89
C ALA A 74 24.36 12.74 -24.85
N ARG A 75 23.15 13.29 -24.68
CA ARG A 75 21.91 12.52 -24.57
C ARG A 75 21.48 11.88 -25.90
N ALA A 76 20.55 10.93 -25.81
CA ALA A 76 19.84 10.40 -26.97
C ALA A 76 19.17 11.54 -27.75
N PRO A 77 19.27 11.56 -29.09
CA PRO A 77 18.50 12.50 -29.91
C PRO A 77 16.99 12.24 -29.74
N PRO A 78 16.11 13.28 -29.80
CA PRO A 78 14.65 13.09 -29.68
C PRO A 78 14.04 12.05 -30.64
N ASN A 79 14.66 11.86 -31.81
CA ASN A 79 14.25 10.83 -32.78
C ASN A 79 14.70 9.40 -32.41
N ASN A 80 15.33 9.21 -31.26
CA ASN A 80 15.71 7.89 -30.74
C ASN A 80 14.96 7.55 -29.44
N PHE A 81 14.16 8.46 -28.88
CA PHE A 81 13.42 8.18 -27.64
C PHE A 81 11.98 8.69 -27.58
N SER A 82 11.35 8.97 -28.72
CA SER A 82 9.99 9.50 -28.76
C SER A 82 8.89 8.45 -28.63
N ARG A 83 9.24 7.15 -28.57
CA ARG A 83 8.28 6.04 -28.58
C ARG A 83 8.72 4.88 -27.68
N THR A 84 7.76 4.01 -27.40
CA THR A 84 7.97 2.67 -26.83
C THR A 84 7.12 1.66 -27.60
N GLY A 85 7.57 0.41 -27.68
CA GLY A 85 6.88 -0.61 -28.48
C GLY A 85 7.00 -2.03 -27.93
N TRP A 86 6.04 -2.87 -28.32
CA TRP A 86 5.94 -4.28 -27.99
C TRP A 86 6.08 -5.12 -29.25
N TYR A 87 7.02 -6.06 -29.24
CA TYR A 87 7.34 -6.91 -30.38
C TYR A 87 7.42 -8.37 -29.94
N THR A 88 7.24 -9.31 -30.85
CA THR A 88 7.52 -10.72 -30.55
C THR A 88 9.03 -10.99 -30.58
N SER A 89 9.73 -10.47 -31.59
CA SER A 89 11.18 -10.56 -31.81
C SER A 89 11.60 -9.59 -32.93
N PHE A 90 12.89 -9.49 -33.24
CA PHE A 90 13.45 -8.77 -34.39
C PHE A 90 13.92 -9.71 -35.52
N GLY A 91 13.69 -11.01 -35.38
CA GLY A 91 14.02 -12.00 -36.40
C GLY A 91 13.11 -11.94 -37.63
N PRO A 92 13.34 -12.80 -38.64
CA PRO A 92 12.57 -12.82 -39.89
C PRO A 92 11.05 -12.99 -39.71
N ASN A 93 10.62 -13.62 -38.61
CA ASN A 93 9.20 -13.83 -38.26
C ASN A 93 8.71 -12.90 -37.14
N GLY A 94 9.53 -11.91 -36.76
CA GLY A 94 9.19 -10.92 -35.74
C GLY A 94 8.02 -10.03 -36.18
N ARG A 95 7.11 -9.73 -35.25
CA ARG A 95 5.92 -8.90 -35.50
C ARG A 95 5.80 -7.82 -34.44
N GLU A 96 5.43 -6.61 -34.87
CA GLU A 96 4.98 -5.55 -33.96
C GLU A 96 3.60 -5.91 -33.42
N ILE A 97 3.46 -5.88 -32.10
CA ILE A 97 2.18 -6.05 -31.41
C ILE A 97 1.48 -4.69 -31.34
N VAL A 98 2.15 -3.71 -30.73
CA VAL A 98 1.66 -2.34 -30.60
C VAL A 98 2.84 -1.40 -30.30
N SER A 99 2.72 -0.14 -30.69
CA SER A 99 3.64 0.93 -30.28
C SER A 99 2.86 2.20 -29.90
N ARG A 100 3.52 3.12 -29.19
CA ARG A 100 2.95 4.39 -28.76
C ARG A 100 3.99 5.48 -28.66
N ASP A 101 3.54 6.73 -28.67
CA ASP A 101 4.36 7.88 -28.32
C ASP A 101 4.64 7.90 -26.81
N SER A 102 5.77 8.44 -26.40
CA SER A 102 6.22 8.45 -25.00
C SER A 102 7.16 9.61 -24.71
N TRP A 103 7.26 10.02 -23.44
CA TRP A 103 8.27 10.97 -22.95
C TRP A 103 8.32 12.30 -23.73
N GLY A 104 7.15 12.84 -24.08
CA GLY A 104 7.05 14.08 -24.86
C GLY A 104 7.32 13.91 -26.36
N GLY A 105 7.37 12.67 -26.86
CA GLY A 105 7.44 12.36 -28.29
C GLY A 105 6.08 12.45 -28.98
N GLY A 106 6.10 12.56 -30.32
CA GLY A 106 4.92 12.47 -31.17
C GLY A 106 3.78 13.40 -30.75
N ALA A 107 2.62 12.84 -30.42
CA ALA A 107 1.42 13.58 -30.03
C ALA A 107 1.59 14.47 -28.78
N TYR A 108 2.56 14.17 -27.90
CA TYR A 108 2.77 14.89 -26.64
C TYR A 108 3.81 16.01 -26.73
N LYS A 109 4.39 16.23 -27.92
CA LYS A 109 5.52 17.15 -28.11
C LYS A 109 5.21 18.59 -27.72
N GLU A 110 4.08 19.11 -28.17
CA GLU A 110 3.69 20.50 -27.88
C GLU A 110 3.39 20.70 -26.40
N GLU A 111 2.69 19.75 -25.79
CA GLU A 111 2.39 19.76 -24.35
C GLU A 111 3.68 19.78 -23.53
N TYR A 112 4.59 18.83 -23.73
CA TYR A 112 5.85 18.75 -22.98
C TYR A 112 6.73 19.99 -23.19
N ALA A 113 6.82 20.49 -24.44
CA ALA A 113 7.59 21.69 -24.74
C ALA A 113 7.01 22.96 -24.09
N SER A 114 5.71 22.97 -23.78
CA SER A 114 5.07 24.14 -23.19
C SER A 114 5.39 24.32 -21.71
N VAL A 115 5.70 23.26 -20.95
CA VAL A 115 5.70 23.32 -19.47
C VAL A 115 7.06 23.67 -18.84
N SER A 116 8.12 23.73 -19.63
CA SER A 116 9.49 23.90 -19.17
C SER A 116 10.36 24.56 -20.25
N PRO A 117 11.40 25.35 -19.87
CA PRO A 117 12.41 25.78 -20.83
C PRO A 117 13.33 24.63 -21.28
N CYS A 118 13.32 23.52 -20.54
CA CYS A 118 14.13 22.34 -20.76
C CYS A 118 13.31 21.26 -21.48
N GLN A 119 13.98 20.20 -21.95
CA GLN A 119 13.31 19.04 -22.54
C GLN A 119 13.54 17.79 -21.69
N TYR A 120 12.55 16.90 -21.66
CA TYR A 120 12.75 15.52 -21.21
C TYR A 120 13.96 14.93 -21.96
N SER A 121 14.86 14.30 -21.22
CA SER A 121 16.15 13.85 -21.73
C SER A 121 16.41 12.41 -21.36
N ILE A 122 16.97 11.63 -22.29
CA ILE A 122 17.38 10.25 -22.04
C ILE A 122 18.87 10.10 -22.23
N MET A 123 19.58 9.72 -21.16
CA MET A 123 21.01 9.43 -21.23
C MET A 123 21.36 8.48 -20.07
N PRO A 124 22.10 7.39 -20.29
CA PRO A 124 22.41 6.46 -19.21
C PRO A 124 23.36 7.07 -18.17
N GLN A 125 23.22 6.67 -16.91
CA GLN A 125 23.97 7.15 -15.76
C GLN A 125 25.49 7.02 -15.92
N ILE A 126 25.97 6.00 -16.65
CA ILE A 126 27.40 5.86 -17.00
C ILE A 126 27.96 7.04 -17.80
N ARG A 127 27.10 7.75 -18.55
CA ARG A 127 27.45 8.96 -19.32
C ARG A 127 27.10 10.25 -18.55
N LEU A 128 26.09 10.22 -17.67
CA LEU A 128 25.72 11.35 -16.81
C LEU A 128 26.73 11.63 -15.69
N GLU A 129 27.09 10.62 -14.91
CA GLU A 129 27.91 10.81 -13.71
C GLU A 129 29.27 11.48 -14.03
N PRO A 130 29.96 11.17 -15.14
CA PRO A 130 31.17 11.90 -15.54
C PRO A 130 30.95 13.41 -15.74
N ILE A 131 29.82 13.84 -16.33
CA ILE A 131 29.49 15.26 -16.51
C ILE A 131 29.30 15.94 -15.15
N LEU A 132 28.52 15.31 -14.27
CA LEU A 132 28.31 15.80 -12.90
C LEU A 132 29.62 15.85 -12.09
N SER A 133 30.43 14.80 -12.19
CA SER A 133 31.72 14.68 -11.48
C SER A 133 32.71 15.74 -11.96
N LYS A 134 32.85 15.93 -13.28
CA LYS A 134 33.66 17.00 -13.87
C LYS A 134 33.26 18.35 -13.30
N ARG A 135 31.96 18.67 -13.29
CA ARG A 135 31.46 19.93 -12.75
C ARG A 135 31.73 20.09 -11.25
N ALA A 136 31.53 19.03 -10.46
CA ALA A 136 31.81 19.03 -9.02
C ALA A 136 33.29 19.26 -8.73
N VAL A 137 34.19 18.60 -9.45
CA VAL A 137 35.65 18.74 -9.30
C VAL A 137 36.13 20.11 -9.77
N GLU A 138 35.59 20.66 -10.86
CA GLU A 138 35.91 22.02 -11.32
C GLU A 138 35.59 23.08 -10.25
N LEU A 139 34.45 22.94 -9.58
CA LEU A 139 34.01 23.88 -8.56
C LEU A 139 34.59 23.59 -7.16
N ASN A 140 35.00 22.35 -6.87
CA ASN A 140 35.56 21.94 -5.58
C ASN A 140 36.71 20.91 -5.76
N PRO A 141 37.86 21.34 -6.31
CA PRO A 141 38.92 20.42 -6.74
C PRO A 141 39.60 19.62 -5.62
N LYS A 142 39.47 20.08 -4.37
CA LYS A 142 40.04 19.42 -3.19
C LYS A 142 39.00 18.70 -2.33
N GLY A 143 37.71 18.87 -2.62
CA GLY A 143 36.63 18.36 -1.78
C GLY A 143 35.98 17.08 -2.29
N VAL A 144 36.32 16.58 -3.48
CA VAL A 144 35.78 15.30 -3.99
C VAL A 144 36.81 14.19 -3.79
N TRP A 145 36.55 13.27 -2.86
CA TRP A 145 37.48 12.21 -2.45
C TRP A 145 37.01 10.83 -2.90
N TYR A 146 37.56 10.37 -4.03
CA TYR A 146 37.45 8.98 -4.49
C TYR A 146 38.32 8.03 -3.65
N ASN A 147 38.12 6.71 -3.81
CA ASN A 147 38.80 5.67 -3.02
C ASN A 147 38.73 5.89 -1.50
N THR A 148 37.67 6.55 -1.03
CA THR A 148 37.50 6.93 0.38
C THR A 148 36.13 6.47 0.87
N GLU A 149 36.12 5.43 1.71
CA GLU A 149 34.91 4.83 2.24
C GLU A 149 34.56 5.42 3.61
N VAL A 150 33.30 5.81 3.80
CA VAL A 150 32.78 6.18 5.11
C VAL A 150 32.36 4.90 5.85
N ILE A 151 33.05 4.61 6.94
CA ILE A 151 32.81 3.44 7.77
C ILE A 151 31.71 3.73 8.78
N LYS A 152 31.72 4.95 9.35
CA LYS A 152 30.80 5.32 10.43
C LYS A 152 30.41 6.79 10.38
N VAL A 153 29.14 7.06 10.63
CA VAL A 153 28.58 8.41 10.84
C VAL A 153 28.02 8.49 12.25
N GLU A 154 28.55 9.40 13.07
CA GLU A 154 28.11 9.58 14.46
C GLU A 154 27.62 11.02 14.66
N GLU A 155 26.40 11.17 15.16
CA GLU A 155 25.79 12.47 15.38
C GLU A 155 25.92 12.90 16.85
N ALA A 156 26.44 14.11 17.06
CA ALA A 156 26.47 14.82 18.34
C ALA A 156 25.56 16.06 18.30
N ASP A 157 25.46 16.78 19.42
CA ASP A 157 24.53 17.92 19.55
C ASP A 157 24.91 19.11 18.64
N ASP A 158 26.20 19.38 18.44
CA ASP A 158 26.73 20.50 17.65
C ASP A 158 27.33 20.09 16.30
N HIS A 159 27.55 18.79 16.05
CA HIS A 159 28.30 18.30 14.90
C HIS A 159 27.97 16.86 14.50
N VAL A 160 28.51 16.45 13.36
CA VAL A 160 28.58 15.07 12.90
C VAL A 160 30.05 14.66 12.78
N LEU A 161 30.38 13.48 13.29
CA LEU A 161 31.71 12.88 13.19
C LEU A 161 31.68 11.80 12.11
N ILE A 162 32.42 12.03 11.03
CA ILE A 162 32.56 11.09 9.91
C ILE A 162 33.85 10.30 10.13
N SER A 163 33.75 8.99 10.32
CA SER A 163 34.90 8.09 10.29
C SER A 163 35.03 7.49 8.90
N TYR A 164 36.14 7.77 8.23
CA TYR A 164 36.39 7.33 6.86
C TYR A 164 37.74 6.62 6.74
N GLN A 165 37.90 5.85 5.67
CA GLN A 165 39.14 5.16 5.37
C GLN A 165 39.47 5.26 3.90
N ARG A 166 40.72 5.65 3.62
CA ARG A 166 41.30 5.53 2.28
C ARG A 166 41.89 4.15 2.10
N LYS A 167 41.85 3.64 0.87
CA LYS A 167 42.36 2.30 0.57
C LYS A 167 43.83 2.15 0.98
N GLY A 168 44.10 1.27 1.95
CA GLY A 168 45.46 0.98 2.45
C GLY A 168 45.94 1.91 3.56
N GLU A 169 45.10 2.81 4.06
CA GLU A 169 45.39 3.72 5.17
C GLU A 169 44.57 3.36 6.41
N GLU A 170 44.99 3.86 7.58
CA GLU A 170 44.22 3.71 8.82
C GLU A 170 42.97 4.60 8.81
N PRO A 171 41.87 4.21 9.50
CA PRO A 171 40.68 5.05 9.58
C PRO A 171 40.95 6.41 10.23
N GLU A 172 40.49 7.47 9.56
CA GLU A 172 40.56 8.86 10.01
C GLU A 172 39.18 9.38 10.42
N LYS A 173 39.15 10.55 11.07
CA LYS A 173 37.92 11.20 11.52
C LYS A 173 37.88 12.65 11.08
N LEU A 174 36.72 13.07 10.57
CA LEU A 174 36.42 14.46 10.23
C LEU A 174 35.18 14.94 10.99
N LYS A 175 35.29 16.09 11.65
CA LYS A 175 34.18 16.79 12.29
C LYS A 175 33.56 17.76 11.28
N VAL A 176 32.27 17.64 11.03
CA VAL A 176 31.48 18.54 10.16
C VAL A 176 30.22 19.01 10.88
N ARG A 177 29.56 20.06 10.39
CA ARG A 177 28.32 20.58 11.01
C ARG A 177 27.09 19.80 10.55
N TYR A 178 27.04 19.40 9.28
CA TYR A 178 25.95 18.65 8.67
C TYR A 178 26.47 17.52 7.77
N CYS A 179 25.65 16.49 7.56
CA CYS A 179 25.96 15.37 6.66
C CYS A 179 24.79 15.09 5.73
N ILE A 180 25.07 14.91 4.44
CA ILE A 180 24.13 14.46 3.42
C ILE A 180 24.44 12.99 3.12
N GLY A 181 23.54 12.09 3.50
CA GLY A 181 23.61 10.67 3.15
C GLY A 181 23.05 10.44 1.74
N ALA A 182 23.95 10.16 0.79
CA ALA A 182 23.67 9.90 -0.62
C ALA A 182 24.30 8.57 -1.08
N ASP A 183 24.39 7.60 -0.15
CA ASP A 183 25.22 6.39 -0.24
C ASP A 183 24.52 5.20 -0.92
N GLY A 184 23.37 5.46 -1.55
CA GLY A 184 22.49 4.42 -2.08
C GLY A 184 21.71 3.66 -1.01
N GLY A 185 21.62 4.21 0.20
CA GLY A 185 20.94 3.58 1.35
C GLY A 185 21.66 2.34 1.87
N ARG A 186 22.96 2.22 1.63
CA ARG A 186 23.74 1.01 1.96
C ARG A 186 24.25 1.00 3.40
N SER A 187 24.39 2.14 4.04
CA SER A 187 24.91 2.24 5.40
C SER A 187 24.31 3.38 6.21
N VAL A 188 24.18 4.60 5.67
CA VAL A 188 23.85 5.79 6.49
C VAL A 188 22.48 5.65 7.15
N THR A 189 21.45 5.27 6.39
CA THR A 189 20.08 5.07 6.89
C THR A 189 20.03 4.04 8.04
N ASP A 190 20.72 2.92 7.87
CA ASP A 190 20.75 1.83 8.85
C ASP A 190 21.56 2.21 10.10
N GLN A 191 22.66 2.95 9.96
CA GLN A 191 23.46 3.46 11.08
C GLN A 191 22.68 4.45 11.96
N LEU A 192 21.75 5.19 11.37
CA LEU A 192 20.83 6.08 12.09
C LEU A 192 19.69 5.32 12.79
N GLY A 193 19.52 4.03 12.51
CA GLY A 193 18.38 3.24 12.99
C GLY A 193 17.04 3.72 12.40
N ILE A 194 17.08 4.36 11.22
CA ILE A 194 15.87 4.77 10.50
C ILE A 194 15.33 3.54 9.77
N THR A 195 14.05 3.24 9.99
CA THR A 195 13.38 2.09 9.36
C THR A 195 12.85 2.45 7.99
N TRP A 196 12.54 1.43 7.20
CA TRP A 196 11.97 1.56 5.85
C TRP A 196 10.51 1.11 5.84
N GLU A 197 9.69 1.79 5.05
CA GLU A 197 8.29 1.49 4.75
C GLU A 197 8.12 1.12 3.28
N GLY A 198 7.24 0.15 2.98
CA GLY A 198 6.92 -0.30 1.63
C GLY A 198 7.37 -1.73 1.33
N GLU A 199 7.37 -2.09 0.05
CA GLU A 199 7.60 -3.45 -0.43
C GLU A 199 9.08 -3.74 -0.72
N ARG A 200 9.58 -4.87 -0.22
CA ARG A 200 10.94 -5.38 -0.48
C ARG A 200 10.89 -6.54 -1.44
N ASP A 201 11.99 -6.71 -2.18
CA ASP A 201 12.27 -7.93 -2.95
C ASP A 201 11.07 -8.30 -3.87
N VAL A 202 10.52 -7.29 -4.57
CA VAL A 202 9.31 -7.41 -5.40
C VAL A 202 9.54 -8.30 -6.61
N PHE A 203 10.71 -8.16 -7.25
CA PHE A 203 11.08 -8.92 -8.44
C PHE A 203 12.60 -8.99 -8.61
N ASP A 204 13.13 -10.12 -9.07
CA ASP A 204 14.54 -10.30 -9.40
C ASP A 204 14.79 -10.10 -10.90
N MET A 205 15.76 -9.24 -11.21
CA MET A 205 16.08 -8.83 -12.57
C MET A 205 17.56 -9.08 -12.87
N VAL A 206 17.82 -9.46 -14.12
CA VAL A 206 19.18 -9.54 -14.66
C VAL A 206 19.24 -8.68 -15.91
N SER A 207 20.33 -7.92 -16.03
CA SER A 207 20.61 -7.11 -17.20
C SER A 207 22.01 -7.36 -17.72
N VAL A 208 22.16 -7.30 -19.03
CA VAL A 208 23.45 -7.31 -19.73
C VAL A 208 23.61 -6.05 -20.54
N HIS A 209 24.77 -5.41 -20.38
CA HIS A 209 25.24 -4.34 -21.24
C HIS A 209 26.12 -4.95 -22.32
N ILE A 210 25.79 -4.69 -23.57
CA ILE A 210 26.41 -5.31 -24.73
C ILE A 210 26.80 -4.29 -25.79
N ARG A 211 27.72 -4.66 -26.68
CA ARG A 211 27.91 -4.04 -28.00
C ARG A 211 27.46 -4.99 -29.08
N ALA A 212 26.57 -4.55 -29.95
CA ALA A 212 26.02 -5.35 -31.04
C ALA A 212 25.30 -4.46 -32.06
N PRO A 213 25.36 -4.76 -33.37
CA PRO A 213 24.75 -3.96 -34.44
C PRO A 213 23.22 -4.16 -34.55
N ILE A 214 22.51 -4.07 -33.42
CA ILE A 214 21.05 -4.29 -33.36
C ILE A 214 20.27 -3.19 -34.10
N SER A 215 20.80 -1.97 -34.22
CA SER A 215 20.13 -0.87 -34.94
C SER A 215 19.84 -1.20 -36.41
N LEU A 216 20.66 -2.03 -37.05
CA LEU A 216 20.45 -2.52 -38.42
C LEU A 216 19.17 -3.36 -38.56
N HIS A 217 18.70 -3.94 -37.46
CA HIS A 217 17.54 -4.84 -37.41
C HIS A 217 16.36 -4.26 -36.64
N HIS A 218 16.55 -3.13 -35.95
CA HIS A 218 15.53 -2.55 -35.10
C HIS A 218 14.40 -1.96 -35.98
N PRO A 219 13.14 -2.45 -35.87
CA PRO A 219 12.07 -2.05 -36.78
C PRO A 219 11.73 -0.55 -36.74
N ASP A 220 11.83 0.06 -35.55
CA ASP A 220 11.66 1.49 -35.35
C ASP A 220 12.59 2.00 -34.24
N ILE A 221 13.75 2.57 -34.60
CA ILE A 221 14.77 3.02 -33.64
C ILE A 221 14.30 4.20 -32.75
N ARG A 222 13.12 4.79 -33.03
CA ARG A 222 12.49 5.78 -32.14
C ARG A 222 12.00 5.16 -30.83
N ASN A 223 11.78 3.83 -30.82
CA ASN A 223 11.45 3.11 -29.60
C ASN A 223 12.68 3.06 -28.71
N PHE A 224 12.71 3.89 -27.65
CA PHE A 224 13.80 3.82 -26.70
C PHE A 224 13.74 2.50 -25.93
N ILE A 225 12.57 2.17 -25.36
CA ILE A 225 12.33 0.86 -24.76
C ILE A 225 11.53 0.01 -25.75
N THR A 226 12.07 -1.16 -26.04
CA THR A 226 11.38 -2.21 -26.79
C THR A 226 11.12 -3.40 -25.87
N TRP A 227 9.85 -3.67 -25.62
CA TRP A 227 9.38 -4.80 -24.83
C TRP A 227 9.17 -6.01 -25.74
N PHE A 228 9.62 -7.19 -25.30
CA PHE A 228 9.37 -8.44 -26.03
C PHE A 228 8.27 -9.24 -25.38
N VAL A 229 7.42 -9.88 -26.19
CA VAL A 229 6.39 -10.80 -25.71
C VAL A 229 6.57 -12.15 -26.39
N ASN A 230 7.19 -13.08 -25.68
CA ASN A 230 7.29 -14.46 -26.08
C ASN A 230 6.23 -15.29 -25.32
N PRO A 231 5.19 -15.81 -26.02
CA PRO A 231 4.12 -16.58 -25.37
C PRO A 231 4.63 -17.83 -24.64
N ARG A 232 5.84 -18.30 -24.98
CA ARG A 232 6.49 -19.46 -24.34
C ARG A 232 7.11 -19.14 -22.98
N LEU A 233 7.34 -17.87 -22.67
CA LEU A 233 8.00 -17.39 -21.46
C LEU A 233 7.04 -16.69 -20.49
N GLY A 234 5.72 -16.77 -20.76
CA GLY A 234 4.69 -16.32 -19.83
C GLY A 234 4.47 -14.81 -19.77
N GLY A 235 4.89 -14.03 -20.77
CA GLY A 235 4.58 -12.59 -20.87
C GLY A 235 5.80 -11.68 -21.02
N THR A 236 5.58 -10.37 -20.85
CA THR A 236 6.52 -9.29 -21.18
C THR A 236 7.76 -9.28 -20.28
N ILE A 237 7.59 -9.26 -18.95
CA ILE A 237 8.73 -9.16 -18.00
C ILE A 237 9.66 -10.37 -18.09
N GLY A 238 9.08 -11.57 -18.23
CA GLY A 238 9.85 -12.80 -18.41
C GLY A 238 10.59 -12.83 -19.75
N SER A 239 9.99 -12.32 -20.82
CA SER A 239 10.62 -12.30 -22.16
C SER A 239 11.80 -11.33 -22.25
N GLY A 240 11.68 -10.18 -21.59
CA GLY A 240 12.70 -9.15 -21.49
C GLY A 240 12.41 -7.92 -22.34
N TYR A 241 13.24 -6.91 -22.17
CA TYR A 241 13.19 -5.65 -22.89
C TYR A 241 14.60 -5.17 -23.24
N LEU A 242 14.67 -4.32 -24.25
CA LEU A 242 15.89 -3.77 -24.81
C LEU A 242 15.79 -2.25 -24.89
N TYR A 243 16.89 -1.55 -24.61
CA TYR A 243 17.05 -0.13 -24.95
C TYR A 243 18.49 0.19 -25.32
N HIS A 244 18.66 1.18 -26.18
CA HIS A 244 19.97 1.64 -26.63
C HIS A 244 20.62 2.59 -25.62
N LEU A 245 21.96 2.65 -25.63
CA LEU A 245 22.75 3.47 -24.71
C LEU A 245 23.56 4.55 -25.41
N GLY A 246 23.55 4.58 -26.75
CA GLY A 246 24.53 5.30 -27.56
C GLY A 246 25.85 4.52 -27.70
N PRO A 247 26.97 5.18 -28.03
CA PRO A 247 27.10 6.61 -28.32
C PRO A 247 26.18 7.06 -29.46
N TYR A 248 25.83 8.35 -29.47
CA TYR A 248 24.95 8.95 -30.48
C TYR A 248 25.74 9.87 -31.43
N PRO A 249 25.40 9.92 -32.73
CA PRO A 249 24.44 9.06 -33.42
C PRO A 249 24.87 7.59 -33.36
N MET A 250 23.89 6.68 -33.39
CA MET A 250 24.13 5.23 -33.31
C MET A 250 24.95 4.78 -34.52
N ASP A 251 25.91 3.90 -34.27
CA ASP A 251 26.84 3.37 -35.27
C ASP A 251 26.98 1.84 -35.06
N PRO A 252 26.77 0.99 -36.07
CA PRO A 252 26.76 -0.46 -35.90
C PRO A 252 28.04 -1.06 -35.31
N ASP A 253 29.19 -0.40 -35.48
CA ASP A 253 30.48 -0.89 -35.00
C ASP A 253 30.73 -0.55 -33.52
N SER A 254 30.01 0.43 -32.98
CA SER A 254 30.29 0.99 -31.64
C SER A 254 29.07 1.13 -30.73
N GLU A 255 27.87 0.87 -31.24
CA GLU A 255 26.64 1.02 -30.48
C GLU A 255 26.51 0.04 -29.31
N GLU A 256 25.95 0.54 -28.23
CA GLU A 256 25.75 -0.18 -26.99
C GLU A 256 24.27 -0.30 -26.64
N TRP A 257 23.92 -1.43 -26.03
CA TRP A 257 22.55 -1.76 -25.65
C TRP A 257 22.49 -2.37 -24.25
N ILE A 258 21.35 -2.22 -23.59
CA ILE A 258 20.96 -3.04 -22.44
C ILE A 258 19.85 -3.98 -22.88
N PHE A 259 20.03 -5.26 -22.58
CA PHE A 259 18.93 -6.23 -22.51
C PHE A 259 18.70 -6.63 -21.06
N ALA A 260 17.46 -6.61 -20.61
CA ALA A 260 17.09 -6.99 -19.25
C ALA A 260 15.84 -7.88 -19.24
N CYS A 261 15.78 -8.84 -18.32
CA CYS A 261 14.62 -9.69 -18.14
C CYS A 261 14.46 -10.14 -16.68
N GLY A 262 13.25 -10.58 -16.38
CA GLY A 262 12.93 -11.22 -15.11
C GLY A 262 13.45 -12.65 -14.99
N LEU A 263 13.84 -13.05 -13.78
CA LEU A 263 14.14 -14.46 -13.47
C LEU A 263 12.86 -15.28 -13.31
N ALA A 264 12.88 -16.54 -13.77
CA ALA A 264 11.77 -17.46 -13.57
C ALA A 264 11.67 -17.92 -12.09
N PRO A 265 10.48 -18.30 -11.58
CA PRO A 265 10.34 -18.84 -10.23
C PRO A 265 11.28 -20.03 -9.97
N GLY A 266 12.17 -19.91 -8.97
CA GLY A 266 13.15 -20.93 -8.61
C GLY A 266 14.53 -20.76 -9.24
N GLU A 267 14.68 -19.87 -10.22
CA GLU A 267 15.96 -19.53 -10.84
C GLU A 267 16.67 -18.44 -10.01
N ARG A 268 17.84 -18.76 -9.44
CA ARG A 268 18.55 -17.86 -8.51
C ARG A 268 19.51 -16.89 -9.20
N SER A 269 20.01 -17.22 -10.40
CA SER A 269 20.95 -16.38 -11.15
C SER A 269 21.16 -16.91 -12.56
N MET A 270 21.25 -16.03 -13.55
CA MET A 270 21.76 -16.32 -14.90
C MET A 270 23.05 -15.55 -15.14
N ASP A 271 24.15 -16.23 -15.47
CA ASP A 271 25.42 -15.57 -15.79
C ASP A 271 25.39 -14.82 -17.13
N GLY A 272 26.44 -14.04 -17.41
CA GLY A 272 26.55 -13.24 -18.62
C GLY A 272 26.35 -14.05 -19.92
N PRO A 273 27.04 -15.18 -20.12
CA PRO A 273 26.83 -16.05 -21.28
C PRO A 273 25.39 -16.60 -21.40
N ALA A 274 24.78 -17.03 -20.29
CA ALA A 274 23.38 -17.47 -20.29
C ALA A 274 22.42 -16.33 -20.68
N MET A 275 22.68 -15.12 -20.19
CA MET A 275 21.91 -13.93 -20.55
C MET A 275 22.09 -13.52 -22.02
N LEU A 276 23.29 -13.62 -22.58
CA LEU A 276 23.49 -13.42 -24.02
C LEU A 276 22.68 -14.41 -24.84
N LYS A 277 22.67 -15.69 -24.45
CA LYS A 277 21.86 -16.72 -25.11
C LYS A 277 20.36 -16.44 -24.95
N ARG A 278 19.93 -15.99 -23.77
CA ARG A 278 18.53 -15.56 -23.53
C ARG A 278 18.15 -14.41 -24.44
N MET A 279 18.99 -13.39 -24.54
CA MET A 279 18.80 -12.26 -25.44
C MET A 279 18.71 -12.71 -26.91
N GLN A 280 19.67 -13.51 -27.39
CA GLN A 280 19.65 -14.03 -28.77
C GLN A 280 18.36 -14.82 -29.08
N ASN A 281 17.89 -15.64 -28.13
CA ASN A 281 16.63 -16.39 -28.27
C ASN A 281 15.39 -15.49 -28.29
N THR A 282 15.42 -14.36 -27.57
CA THR A 282 14.34 -13.36 -27.57
C THR A 282 14.37 -12.52 -28.85
N LEU A 283 15.53 -12.00 -29.24
CA LEU A 283 15.69 -11.12 -30.41
C LEU A 283 15.53 -11.88 -31.73
N GLN A 284 16.02 -13.13 -31.82
CA GLN A 284 15.97 -13.98 -33.01
C GLN A 284 16.59 -13.38 -34.28
N ILE A 285 17.53 -12.43 -34.12
CA ILE A 285 18.30 -11.87 -35.24
C ILE A 285 19.31 -12.93 -35.70
N PRO A 286 19.27 -13.35 -36.99
CA PRO A 286 20.23 -14.31 -37.51
C PRO A 286 21.66 -13.78 -37.44
N ASP A 287 22.61 -14.64 -37.04
CA ASP A 287 24.04 -14.34 -37.03
C ASP A 287 24.44 -13.07 -36.23
N LEU A 288 23.64 -12.69 -35.22
CA LEU A 288 23.94 -11.55 -34.36
C LEU A 288 25.16 -11.82 -33.46
N GLU A 289 26.27 -11.18 -33.79
CA GLU A 289 27.44 -11.09 -32.93
C GLU A 289 27.21 -10.03 -31.84
N ALA A 290 27.42 -10.40 -30.58
CA ALA A 290 27.26 -9.51 -29.43
C ALA A 290 28.44 -9.67 -28.46
N GLU A 291 29.13 -8.57 -28.18
CA GLU A 291 30.16 -8.48 -27.15
C GLU A 291 29.50 -8.17 -25.80
N LEU A 292 29.73 -9.03 -24.79
CA LEU A 292 29.31 -8.74 -23.42
C LEU A 292 30.27 -7.76 -22.77
N VAL A 293 29.77 -6.58 -22.40
CA VAL A 293 30.54 -5.57 -21.65
C VAL A 293 30.39 -5.80 -20.15
N SER A 294 29.17 -5.98 -19.65
CA SER A 294 28.95 -6.22 -18.22
C SER A 294 27.60 -6.89 -17.93
N THR A 295 27.48 -7.51 -16.75
CA THR A 295 26.24 -8.13 -16.24
C THR A 295 25.91 -7.55 -14.87
N SER A 296 24.63 -7.27 -14.62
CA SER A 296 24.16 -6.73 -13.34
C SER A 296 22.91 -7.45 -12.87
N TYR A 297 22.96 -7.89 -11.60
CA TYR A 297 21.84 -8.44 -10.85
C TYR A 297 21.29 -7.37 -9.93
N TRP A 298 19.98 -7.20 -9.96
CA TRP A 298 19.31 -6.23 -9.13
C TRP A 298 17.91 -6.72 -8.79
N TYR A 299 17.45 -6.30 -7.61
CA TYR A 299 16.14 -6.65 -7.09
C TYR A 299 15.32 -5.37 -6.95
N VAL A 300 14.07 -5.46 -7.34
CA VAL A 300 13.13 -4.34 -7.30
C VAL A 300 12.67 -4.13 -5.87
N ASN A 301 12.85 -2.93 -5.35
CA ASN A 301 12.28 -2.51 -4.07
C ASN A 301 11.39 -1.30 -4.32
N ALA A 302 10.35 -1.17 -3.50
CA ALA A 302 9.51 0.01 -3.40
C ALA A 302 9.53 0.46 -1.93
N LEU A 303 10.53 1.23 -1.54
CA LEU A 303 10.79 1.60 -0.15
C LEU A 303 10.95 3.09 0.04
N THR A 304 10.53 3.58 1.21
CA THR A 304 10.78 4.95 1.67
C THR A 304 11.24 4.91 3.13
N ALA A 305 12.26 5.69 3.48
CA ALA A 305 12.71 5.85 4.85
C ALA A 305 11.63 6.57 5.68
N THR A 306 11.42 6.13 6.93
CA THR A 306 10.41 6.73 7.83
C THR A 306 10.70 8.17 8.21
N ARG A 307 11.96 8.60 8.05
CA ARG A 307 12.41 9.99 8.20
C ARG A 307 13.56 10.26 7.24
N TYR A 308 13.61 11.47 6.71
CA TYR A 308 14.66 11.98 5.83
C TYR A 308 15.65 12.87 6.61
N ARG A 309 15.29 13.33 7.81
CA ARG A 309 16.20 13.97 8.78
C ARG A 309 16.43 13.04 9.98
N SER A 310 17.66 12.97 10.48
CA SER A 310 18.04 12.07 11.59
C SER A 310 17.17 12.21 12.84
N LYS A 311 16.90 13.45 13.25
CA LYS A 311 16.11 13.81 14.43
C LYS A 311 15.25 15.04 14.13
N PRO A 312 14.01 15.12 14.64
CA PRO A 312 13.22 16.35 14.60
C PRO A 312 13.96 17.49 15.31
N SER A 313 13.94 18.67 14.70
CA SER A 313 14.38 19.97 15.24
C SER A 313 15.83 20.08 15.68
N THR A 314 16.62 19.01 15.60
CA THR A 314 18.03 19.00 16.03
C THR A 314 18.91 18.14 15.12
N GLY A 315 18.30 17.39 14.19
CA GLY A 315 19.02 16.50 13.30
C GLY A 315 19.97 17.24 12.38
N ARG A 316 21.16 16.69 12.20
CA ARG A 316 22.23 17.23 11.36
C ARG A 316 22.56 16.34 10.17
N ILE A 317 21.87 15.21 10.04
CA ILE A 317 22.08 14.24 8.98
C ILE A 317 20.79 14.14 8.15
N PHE A 318 20.93 14.29 6.83
CA PHE A 318 19.82 14.32 5.88
C PHE A 318 20.02 13.22 4.83
N LEU A 319 19.00 12.41 4.57
CA LEU A 319 19.01 11.35 3.57
C LEU A 319 18.46 11.89 2.25
N VAL A 320 19.12 11.62 1.13
CA VAL A 320 18.67 12.01 -0.24
C VAL A 320 18.72 10.82 -1.20
N GLY A 321 17.87 10.82 -2.23
CA GLY A 321 17.86 9.77 -3.27
C GLY A 321 17.66 8.37 -2.69
N ASP A 322 18.40 7.38 -3.18
CA ASP A 322 18.32 5.97 -2.76
C ASP A 322 18.56 5.72 -1.25
N ALA A 323 19.17 6.69 -0.54
CA ALA A 323 19.28 6.64 0.93
C ALA A 323 17.97 6.97 1.65
N ALA A 324 17.07 7.70 0.98
CA ALA A 324 15.78 8.12 1.47
C ALA A 324 14.62 7.33 0.85
N HIS A 325 14.74 6.90 -0.40
CA HIS A 325 13.70 6.15 -1.12
C HIS A 325 14.30 5.26 -2.21
N ARG A 326 13.90 3.98 -2.25
CA ARG A 326 14.31 3.02 -3.28
C ARG A 326 13.11 2.72 -4.15
N ILE A 327 13.15 3.20 -5.38
CA ILE A 327 12.00 3.26 -6.28
C ILE A 327 12.18 2.26 -7.43
N PRO A 328 11.14 1.49 -7.82
CA PRO A 328 11.16 0.71 -9.05
C PRO A 328 11.48 1.58 -10.28
N PRO A 329 12.17 1.06 -11.31
CA PRO A 329 12.57 1.88 -12.46
C PRO A 329 11.42 2.34 -13.38
N TRP A 330 10.22 1.76 -13.25
CA TRP A 330 9.04 2.11 -14.06
C TRP A 330 8.62 3.57 -13.84
N GLY A 331 8.50 4.32 -14.93
CA GLY A 331 8.32 5.78 -14.93
C GLY A 331 9.58 6.63 -14.74
N ALA A 332 10.75 6.01 -14.54
CA ALA A 332 12.05 6.69 -14.40
C ALA A 332 12.12 7.76 -13.28
N LEU A 333 11.35 7.61 -12.18
CA LEU A 333 11.19 8.69 -11.19
C LEU A 333 12.29 8.76 -10.13
N GLY A 334 12.94 7.64 -9.77
CA GLY A 334 13.84 7.56 -8.60
C GLY A 334 15.00 8.56 -8.59
N LEU A 335 15.81 8.59 -9.65
CA LEU A 335 16.95 9.52 -9.76
C LEU A 335 16.47 10.98 -9.79
N ASN A 336 15.41 11.26 -10.53
CA ASN A 336 14.84 12.60 -10.64
C ASN A 336 14.44 13.14 -9.26
N THR A 337 13.71 12.33 -8.48
CA THR A 337 13.33 12.67 -7.10
C THR A 337 14.55 12.87 -6.21
N GLY A 338 15.60 12.05 -6.34
CA GLY A 338 16.85 12.21 -5.59
C GLY A 338 17.60 13.52 -5.88
N VAL A 339 17.56 14.00 -7.13
CA VAL A 339 18.11 15.33 -7.50
C VAL A 339 17.25 16.45 -6.90
N GLN A 340 15.93 16.30 -6.92
CA GLN A 340 14.99 17.27 -6.36
C GLN A 340 15.04 17.34 -4.82
N ASP A 341 15.37 16.23 -4.15
CA ASP A 341 15.63 16.22 -2.70
C ASP A 341 16.80 17.15 -2.36
N VAL A 342 17.86 17.07 -3.15
CA VAL A 342 19.05 17.90 -2.96
C VAL A 342 18.75 19.37 -3.23
N ASP A 343 18.04 19.67 -4.32
CA ASP A 343 17.63 21.05 -4.65
C ASP A 343 16.83 21.70 -3.51
N ASN A 344 15.89 20.94 -2.93
CA ASN A 344 15.11 21.39 -1.78
C ASN A 344 15.96 21.59 -0.51
N LEU A 345 16.98 20.75 -0.29
CA LEU A 345 17.80 20.78 0.92
C LEU A 345 18.87 21.87 0.91
N VAL A 346 19.55 22.07 -0.23
CA VAL A 346 20.80 22.86 -0.27
C VAL A 346 20.57 24.32 0.08
N TRP A 347 19.49 24.95 -0.38
CA TRP A 347 19.22 26.35 -0.04
C TRP A 347 18.90 26.53 1.45
N LYS A 348 18.25 25.54 2.08
CA LYS A 348 17.98 25.53 3.52
C LYS A 348 19.28 25.44 4.31
N LEU A 349 20.21 24.59 3.86
CA LEU A 349 21.56 24.51 4.41
C LEU A 349 22.36 25.80 4.18
N ASN A 350 22.20 26.46 3.03
CA ASN A 350 22.82 27.75 2.74
C ASN A 350 22.43 28.78 3.80
N PHE A 351 21.14 28.95 4.07
CA PHE A 351 20.68 29.89 5.10
C PHE A 351 21.13 29.46 6.50
N ALA A 352 21.11 28.16 6.82
CA ALA A 352 21.57 27.68 8.12
C ALA A 352 23.08 27.88 8.37
N ILE A 353 23.91 27.88 7.32
CA ILE A 353 25.38 27.96 7.40
C ILE A 353 25.86 29.41 7.23
N ASN A 354 25.43 30.07 6.16
CA ASN A 354 25.87 31.41 5.79
C ASN A 354 25.03 32.51 6.45
N GLY A 355 23.88 32.16 7.03
CA GLY A 355 22.95 33.11 7.66
C GLY A 355 22.05 33.81 6.64
N ILE A 356 21.15 34.64 7.16
CA ILE A 356 20.35 35.61 6.40
C ILE A 356 20.66 37.02 6.92
N PRO A 357 20.31 38.10 6.19
CA PRO A 357 20.51 39.46 6.67
C PRO A 357 19.89 39.70 8.06
N THR A 358 20.62 40.37 8.95
CA THR A 358 20.24 40.56 10.36
C THR A 358 18.93 41.34 10.55
N SER A 359 18.58 42.17 9.57
CA SER A 359 17.32 42.93 9.46
C SER A 359 16.07 42.04 9.39
N LEU A 360 16.23 40.77 8.97
CA LEU A 360 15.14 39.80 8.79
C LEU A 360 15.18 38.63 9.80
N GLY A 361 16.16 38.59 10.71
CA GLY A 361 16.29 37.48 11.66
C GLY A 361 17.69 37.29 12.24
N GLY A 362 18.35 38.36 12.70
CA GLY A 362 19.60 38.22 13.46
C GLY A 362 19.38 37.30 14.68
N ASN A 363 20.01 36.11 14.65
CA ASN A 363 19.92 35.02 15.63
C ASN A 363 18.78 33.98 15.45
N THR A 364 18.23 33.81 14.24
CA THR A 364 17.21 32.78 13.96
C THR A 364 17.76 31.35 14.06
N ASP A 365 17.07 30.49 14.81
CA ASP A 365 17.28 29.04 14.76
C ASP A 365 16.67 28.46 13.48
N PHE A 366 17.53 28.00 12.56
CA PHE A 366 17.10 27.41 11.28
C PHE A 366 16.60 25.97 11.38
N ASN A 367 16.48 25.40 12.59
CA ASN A 367 16.01 24.03 12.75
C ASN A 367 14.59 23.80 12.22
N ALA A 368 13.67 24.76 12.40
CA ALA A 368 12.32 24.69 11.84
C ALA A 368 12.35 24.65 10.31
N LEU A 369 13.13 25.55 9.68
CA LEU A 369 13.36 25.52 8.24
C LEU A 369 13.93 24.18 7.78
N LEU A 370 14.91 23.62 8.49
CA LEU A 370 15.50 22.32 8.14
C LEU A 370 14.54 21.14 8.37
N ASP A 371 13.56 21.25 9.28
CA ASP A 371 12.53 20.22 9.49
C ASP A 371 11.59 20.12 8.28
N THR A 372 11.32 21.24 7.58
CA THR A 372 10.51 21.24 6.36
C THR A 372 11.06 20.33 5.25
N TYR A 373 12.35 19.98 5.28
CA TYR A 373 12.91 19.01 4.31
C TYR A 373 12.20 17.65 4.43
N ASP A 374 11.93 17.19 5.65
CA ASP A 374 11.22 15.93 5.88
C ASP A 374 9.76 16.04 5.46
N THR A 375 9.07 17.09 5.90
CA THR A 375 7.63 17.26 5.64
C THR A 375 7.33 17.50 4.16
N GLU A 376 8.23 18.16 3.42
CA GLU A 376 8.08 18.39 1.98
C GLU A 376 8.48 17.17 1.14
N ARG A 377 9.64 16.56 1.41
CA ARG A 377 10.23 15.54 0.50
C ARG A 377 9.78 14.12 0.77
N ARG A 378 9.53 13.74 2.04
CA ARG A 378 9.12 12.37 2.36
C ARG A 378 7.78 11.98 1.72
N PRO A 379 6.73 12.82 1.72
CA PRO A 379 5.48 12.52 1.02
C PRO A 379 5.65 12.40 -0.51
N VAL A 380 6.56 13.19 -1.11
CA VAL A 380 6.88 13.06 -2.53
C VAL A 380 7.55 11.71 -2.81
N GLY A 381 8.52 11.30 -1.98
CA GLY A 381 9.15 9.98 -2.10
C GLY A 381 8.17 8.81 -1.95
N GLN A 382 7.20 8.91 -1.02
CA GLN A 382 6.12 7.93 -0.87
C GLN A 382 5.22 7.86 -2.11
N ARG A 383 4.80 9.01 -2.65
CA ARG A 383 3.98 9.07 -3.87
C ARG A 383 4.70 8.47 -5.08
N VAL A 384 5.97 8.81 -5.26
CA VAL A 384 6.81 8.29 -6.34
C VAL A 384 6.99 6.78 -6.23
N ARG A 385 7.20 6.26 -5.01
CA ARG A 385 7.22 4.81 -4.72
C ARG A 385 5.93 4.14 -5.18
N ASP A 386 4.79 4.69 -4.79
CA ASP A 386 3.48 4.09 -5.06
C ASP A 386 3.14 4.15 -6.56
N CYS A 387 3.47 5.25 -7.23
CA CYS A 387 3.32 5.41 -8.68
C CYS A 387 4.19 4.41 -9.47
N ALA A 388 5.48 4.30 -9.13
CA ALA A 388 6.38 3.36 -9.80
C ALA A 388 5.98 1.89 -9.58
N LEU A 389 5.46 1.55 -8.39
CA LEU A 389 4.93 0.22 -8.08
C LEU A 389 3.63 -0.07 -8.87
N HIS A 390 2.77 0.94 -9.02
CA HIS A 390 1.59 0.84 -9.88
C HIS A 390 1.99 0.57 -11.34
N ASN A 391 2.92 1.34 -11.89
CA ASN A 391 3.38 1.21 -13.29
C ASN A 391 3.98 -0.17 -13.57
N LEU A 392 4.81 -0.70 -12.65
CA LEU A 392 5.33 -2.08 -12.72
C LEU A 392 4.19 -3.10 -12.86
N ARG A 393 3.16 -3.00 -12.01
CA ARG A 393 2.04 -3.94 -12.00
C ARG A 393 1.16 -3.79 -13.24
N ALA A 394 0.93 -2.55 -13.70
CA ALA A 394 0.16 -2.26 -14.89
C ALA A 394 0.82 -2.87 -16.14
N LEU A 395 2.15 -2.75 -16.29
CA LEU A 395 2.87 -3.29 -17.43
C LEU A 395 2.76 -4.82 -17.55
N GLY A 396 3.03 -5.54 -16.46
CA GLY A 396 3.06 -7.02 -16.46
C GLY A 396 1.69 -7.68 -16.45
N LEU A 397 0.64 -6.99 -15.97
CA LEU A 397 -0.70 -7.57 -15.85
C LEU A 397 -1.65 -7.12 -16.96
N VAL A 398 -1.60 -5.86 -17.40
CA VAL A 398 -2.62 -5.31 -18.29
C VAL A 398 -2.32 -5.63 -19.75
N MET A 399 -1.09 -5.41 -20.21
CA MET A 399 -0.71 -5.66 -21.60
C MET A 399 -0.70 -7.16 -21.93
N ASP A 400 -0.07 -7.98 -21.07
CA ASP A 400 -0.01 -9.43 -21.27
C ASP A 400 -1.42 -10.05 -21.26
N HIS A 401 -2.28 -9.64 -20.31
CA HIS A 401 -3.67 -10.09 -20.27
C HIS A 401 -4.46 -9.65 -21.50
N ALA A 402 -4.27 -8.41 -21.99
CA ALA A 402 -4.95 -7.92 -23.19
C ALA A 402 -4.58 -8.72 -24.46
N ILE A 403 -3.33 -9.19 -24.56
CA ILE A 403 -2.88 -10.08 -25.63
C ILE A 403 -3.39 -11.51 -25.42
N GLY A 404 -3.74 -11.88 -24.18
CA GLY A 404 -4.17 -13.22 -23.79
C GLY A 404 -3.00 -14.13 -23.39
N VAL A 405 -1.87 -13.56 -22.96
CA VAL A 405 -0.70 -14.29 -22.46
C VAL A 405 -0.69 -14.24 -20.94
N SER A 406 -0.46 -15.38 -20.30
CA SER A 406 -0.29 -15.47 -18.85
C SER A 406 0.69 -16.58 -18.47
N PRO A 407 1.46 -16.44 -17.37
CA PRO A 407 2.21 -17.54 -16.78
C PRO A 407 1.34 -18.73 -16.35
N THR A 408 0.04 -18.52 -16.11
CA THR A 408 -0.91 -19.57 -15.68
C THR A 408 -1.47 -20.39 -16.85
N ASN A 409 -1.38 -19.88 -18.07
CA ASN A 409 -1.88 -20.57 -19.27
C ASN A 409 -0.89 -21.65 -19.70
N SER A 410 -1.37 -22.67 -20.41
CA SER A 410 -0.46 -23.59 -21.07
C SER A 410 0.31 -22.85 -22.17
N GLN A 411 1.51 -23.35 -22.51
CA GLN A 411 2.30 -22.77 -23.60
C GLN A 411 1.54 -22.81 -24.94
N ALA A 412 0.74 -23.85 -25.17
CA ALA A 412 -0.07 -23.98 -26.38
C ALA A 412 -1.16 -22.89 -26.43
N ASP A 413 -1.83 -22.62 -25.31
CA ASP A 413 -2.87 -21.59 -25.23
C ASP A 413 -2.29 -20.19 -25.43
N ASN A 414 -1.13 -19.88 -24.82
CA ASN A 414 -0.46 -18.60 -25.03
C ASN A 414 -0.09 -18.38 -26.50
N ILE A 415 0.38 -19.42 -27.20
CA ILE A 415 0.69 -19.35 -28.62
C ILE A 415 -0.59 -19.13 -29.43
N ALA A 416 -1.64 -19.91 -29.18
CA ALA A 416 -2.91 -19.79 -29.88
C ALA A 416 -3.58 -18.41 -29.69
N ASN A 417 -3.53 -17.86 -28.47
CA ASN A 417 -4.05 -16.52 -28.16
C ASN A 417 -3.28 -15.44 -28.92
N MET A 418 -1.95 -15.53 -28.93
CA MET A 418 -1.10 -14.61 -29.68
C MET A 418 -1.34 -14.71 -31.20
N ASP A 419 -1.48 -15.91 -31.75
CA ASP A 419 -1.76 -16.09 -33.18
C ASP A 419 -3.16 -15.58 -33.54
N SER A 420 -4.16 -15.78 -32.67
CA SER A 420 -5.48 -15.18 -32.82
C SER A 420 -5.43 -13.65 -32.80
N PHE A 421 -4.55 -13.02 -32.00
CA PHE A 421 -4.38 -11.56 -32.03
C PHE A 421 -3.93 -11.07 -33.41
N PHE A 422 -3.01 -11.79 -34.07
CA PHE A 422 -2.48 -11.43 -35.38
C PHE A 422 -3.37 -11.85 -36.56
N ASP A 423 -4.24 -12.85 -36.38
CA ASP A 423 -5.14 -13.28 -37.43
C ASP A 423 -6.25 -12.23 -37.68
N LYS A 424 -6.25 -11.71 -38.93
CA LYS A 424 -7.21 -10.72 -39.44
C LYS A 424 -8.27 -11.35 -40.35
N SER A 425 -8.33 -12.69 -40.42
CA SER A 425 -9.36 -13.39 -41.17
C SER A 425 -10.76 -13.05 -40.64
N PRO A 426 -11.79 -13.00 -41.50
CA PRO A 426 -13.18 -12.80 -41.06
C PRO A 426 -13.70 -13.90 -40.13
N ASP A 427 -13.09 -15.10 -40.17
CA ASP A 427 -13.51 -16.26 -39.40
C ASP A 427 -13.03 -16.21 -37.93
N ASN A 428 -12.02 -15.40 -37.64
CA ASN A 428 -11.49 -15.23 -36.29
C ASN A 428 -12.35 -14.26 -35.45
N LYS A 429 -13.18 -14.83 -34.58
CA LYS A 429 -14.09 -14.06 -33.71
C LYS A 429 -13.40 -13.41 -32.52
N GLU A 430 -12.26 -13.92 -32.09
CA GLU A 430 -11.62 -13.47 -30.84
C GLU A 430 -10.50 -12.43 -31.07
N GLY A 431 -9.83 -12.46 -32.22
CA GLY A 431 -8.76 -11.53 -32.58
C GLY A 431 -9.16 -10.04 -32.50
N PRO A 432 -10.34 -9.62 -33.02
CA PRO A 432 -10.80 -8.24 -32.90
C PRO A 432 -10.92 -7.79 -31.44
N ALA A 433 -11.48 -8.64 -30.56
CA ALA A 433 -11.65 -8.32 -29.14
C ALA A 433 -10.29 -8.16 -28.42
N ARG A 434 -9.29 -9.00 -28.75
CA ARG A 434 -7.93 -8.87 -28.22
C ARG A 434 -7.24 -7.59 -28.68
N ARG A 435 -7.37 -7.22 -29.95
CA ARG A 435 -6.82 -5.95 -30.47
C ARG A 435 -7.44 -4.74 -29.77
N GLU A 436 -8.75 -4.75 -29.56
CA GLU A 436 -9.44 -3.71 -28.80
C GLU A 436 -8.98 -3.68 -27.33
N ALA A 437 -8.76 -4.83 -26.71
CA ALA A 437 -8.20 -4.92 -25.36
C ALA A 437 -6.79 -4.32 -25.28
N VAL A 438 -5.93 -4.58 -26.28
CA VAL A 438 -4.58 -4.00 -26.37
C VAL A 438 -4.65 -2.48 -26.55
N ASP A 439 -5.58 -1.97 -27.36
CA ASP A 439 -5.79 -0.52 -27.50
C ASP A 439 -6.24 0.13 -26.19
N ARG A 440 -7.06 -0.56 -25.37
CA ARG A 440 -7.41 -0.09 -24.02
C ARG A 440 -6.21 -0.15 -23.07
N ALA A 441 -5.43 -1.24 -23.10
CA ALA A 441 -4.22 -1.38 -22.30
C ALA A 441 -3.21 -0.26 -22.58
N ARG A 442 -3.05 0.13 -23.86
CA ARG A 442 -2.17 1.22 -24.27
C ARG A 442 -2.49 2.55 -23.57
N LYS A 443 -3.77 2.84 -23.34
CA LYS A 443 -4.24 4.04 -22.62
C LYS A 443 -3.97 3.95 -21.12
N ILE A 444 -4.13 2.77 -20.52
CA ILE A 444 -3.81 2.58 -19.08
C ILE A 444 -2.31 2.85 -18.83
N LEU A 445 -1.45 2.48 -19.78
CA LEU A 445 -0.02 2.76 -19.69
C LEU A 445 0.35 4.25 -19.87
N ASP A 446 -0.62 5.15 -20.13
CA ASP A 446 -0.37 6.60 -20.10
C ASP A 446 0.14 7.04 -18.72
N ASP A 447 -0.26 6.35 -17.64
CA ASP A 447 0.21 6.59 -16.27
C ASP A 447 1.75 6.39 -16.10
N GLU A 448 2.43 5.77 -17.08
CA GLU A 448 3.88 5.68 -17.16
C GLU A 448 4.49 6.54 -18.28
N PHE A 449 3.93 6.45 -19.50
CA PHE A 449 4.58 7.00 -20.70
C PHE A 449 4.08 8.39 -21.11
N HIS A 450 3.02 8.89 -20.48
CA HIS A 450 2.44 10.24 -20.60
C HIS A 450 2.12 10.81 -19.20
N ALA A 451 3.09 10.72 -18.30
CA ALA A 451 2.89 11.00 -16.87
C ALA A 451 3.37 12.42 -16.46
N LEU A 452 3.05 13.44 -17.25
CA LEU A 452 3.58 14.80 -17.04
C LEU A 452 3.18 15.37 -15.67
N GLY A 453 1.95 15.10 -15.22
CA GLY A 453 1.48 15.44 -13.87
C GLY A 453 2.31 14.79 -12.76
N ALA A 454 2.69 13.52 -12.91
CA ALA A 454 3.56 12.82 -11.97
C ALA A 454 5.00 13.36 -11.99
N GLU A 455 5.51 13.71 -13.16
CA GLU A 455 6.87 14.20 -13.37
C GLU A 455 7.10 15.61 -12.81
N VAL A 456 6.17 16.54 -13.05
CA VAL A 456 6.36 17.98 -12.75
C VAL A 456 5.25 18.62 -11.92
N GLY A 457 4.07 18.01 -11.87
CA GLY A 457 2.84 18.59 -11.29
C GLY A 457 2.61 18.31 -9.80
N TRP A 458 3.54 17.65 -9.12
CA TRP A 458 3.50 17.56 -7.67
C TRP A 458 3.79 18.93 -7.01
N PHE A 459 3.18 19.15 -5.84
CA PHE A 459 3.28 20.40 -5.07
C PHE A 459 3.26 20.12 -3.55
N TYR A 460 3.66 21.09 -2.74
CA TYR A 460 3.67 21.01 -1.28
C TYR A 460 2.39 21.60 -0.69
N LEU A 461 1.43 20.74 -0.36
CA LEU A 461 0.11 21.14 0.15
C LEU A 461 0.19 21.97 1.45
N GLU A 462 1.17 21.69 2.31
CA GLU A 462 1.38 22.40 3.59
C GLU A 462 1.70 23.89 3.42
N LEU A 463 2.13 24.32 2.23
CA LEU A 463 2.41 25.73 1.94
C LEU A 463 1.14 26.53 1.59
N ASP A 464 0.02 25.88 1.25
CA ASP A 464 -1.27 26.53 1.03
C ASP A 464 -1.99 26.79 2.37
N VAL A 465 -1.35 27.56 3.25
CA VAL A 465 -1.80 27.82 4.63
C VAL A 465 -3.16 28.52 4.66
N GLU A 466 -3.45 29.37 3.67
CA GLU A 466 -4.73 30.07 3.55
C GLU A 466 -5.81 29.23 2.83
N GLY A 467 -5.47 28.04 2.33
CA GLY A 467 -6.37 27.13 1.64
C GLY A 467 -6.92 27.70 0.33
N GLU A 468 -6.14 28.50 -0.39
CA GLU A 468 -6.54 29.17 -1.61
C GLU A 468 -6.89 28.17 -2.73
N GLY A 469 -6.13 27.07 -2.82
CA GLY A 469 -6.32 26.05 -3.84
C GLY A 469 -7.53 25.16 -3.63
N LYS A 470 -8.14 25.14 -2.44
CA LYS A 470 -9.26 24.24 -2.15
C LYS A 470 -10.43 24.41 -3.13
N ALA A 471 -10.81 25.65 -3.42
CA ALA A 471 -11.99 25.94 -4.24
C ALA A 471 -11.76 25.55 -5.71
N THR A 472 -10.54 25.68 -6.21
CA THR A 472 -10.16 25.37 -7.60
C THR A 472 -9.55 23.97 -7.76
N ARG A 473 -9.48 23.20 -6.66
CA ARG A 473 -8.76 21.92 -6.60
C ARG A 473 -7.31 22.06 -7.07
N HIS A 474 -6.63 23.08 -6.55
CA HIS A 474 -5.30 23.52 -6.95
C HIS A 474 -5.20 23.71 -8.46
N ASP A 475 -6.11 24.54 -8.98
CA ASP A 475 -6.27 24.87 -10.41
C ASP A 475 -6.38 23.63 -11.32
N GLY A 476 -7.02 22.57 -10.81
CA GLY A 476 -7.25 21.32 -11.53
C GLY A 476 -6.20 20.24 -11.31
N GLN A 477 -5.08 20.55 -10.64
CA GLN A 477 -4.05 19.54 -10.34
C GLN A 477 -4.56 18.43 -9.41
N ILE A 478 -5.63 18.69 -8.64
CA ILE A 478 -6.41 17.68 -7.94
C ILE A 478 -7.71 17.38 -8.73
N ARG A 479 -7.94 16.10 -9.01
CA ARG A 479 -9.13 15.57 -9.69
C ARG A 479 -10.35 15.56 -8.77
N GLU A 480 -11.53 15.31 -9.33
CA GLU A 480 -12.79 15.27 -8.58
C GLU A 480 -12.82 14.20 -7.47
N ASP A 481 -12.05 13.12 -7.62
CA ASP A 481 -11.90 12.06 -6.62
C ASP A 481 -10.92 12.40 -5.49
N GLY A 482 -10.36 13.61 -5.49
CA GLY A 482 -9.40 14.09 -4.50
C GLY A 482 -7.96 13.64 -4.74
N LYS A 483 -7.67 12.92 -5.82
CA LYS A 483 -6.30 12.48 -6.17
C LYS A 483 -5.61 13.48 -7.10
N MET A 484 -4.28 13.49 -7.07
CA MET A 484 -3.48 14.27 -8.00
C MET A 484 -3.67 13.74 -9.44
N ASP A 485 -3.82 14.64 -10.40
CA ASP A 485 -3.74 14.29 -11.81
C ASP A 485 -2.29 13.90 -12.15
N LEU A 486 -2.08 12.64 -12.50
CA LEU A 486 -0.75 12.10 -12.83
C LEU A 486 -0.41 12.28 -14.32
N LEU A 487 -1.42 12.46 -15.18
CA LEU A 487 -1.24 12.56 -16.62
C LEU A 487 -0.93 14.01 -17.00
N TYR A 488 -1.77 14.93 -16.55
CA TYR A 488 -1.69 16.32 -16.94
C TYR A 488 -1.06 17.19 -15.85
N TYR A 489 -0.21 18.12 -16.28
CA TYR A 489 0.29 19.21 -15.44
C TYR A 489 -0.61 20.42 -15.58
N HIS A 490 -1.03 20.97 -14.46
CA HIS A 490 -1.85 22.18 -14.38
C HIS A 490 -1.02 23.29 -13.74
N PRO A 491 -0.47 24.24 -14.54
CA PRO A 491 0.35 25.32 -14.00
C PRO A 491 -0.43 26.19 -13.01
N SER A 492 0.15 26.43 -11.84
CA SER A 492 -0.46 27.27 -10.81
C SER A 492 0.60 28.03 -10.03
N THR A 493 0.22 29.23 -9.58
CA THR A 493 0.99 30.00 -8.60
C THR A 493 0.42 29.90 -7.18
N ILE A 494 -0.52 28.99 -6.92
CA ILE A 494 -0.97 28.73 -5.55
C ILE A 494 0.26 28.28 -4.72
N PRO A 495 0.44 28.77 -3.49
CA PRO A 495 1.55 28.34 -2.62
C PRO A 495 1.69 26.81 -2.57
N GLY A 496 2.91 26.32 -2.68
CA GLY A 496 3.23 24.90 -2.82
C GLY A 496 3.57 24.46 -4.23
N HIS A 497 3.06 25.15 -5.26
CA HIS A 497 3.29 24.80 -6.66
C HIS A 497 4.64 25.29 -7.17
N HIS A 498 5.11 24.68 -8.26
CA HIS A 498 6.26 25.17 -8.99
C HIS A 498 5.93 26.43 -9.77
N LEU A 499 6.86 27.39 -9.80
CA LEU A 499 6.76 28.56 -10.65
C LEU A 499 6.45 28.17 -12.11
N PRO A 500 5.33 28.64 -12.69
CA PRO A 500 5.01 28.39 -14.09
C PRO A 500 6.09 28.92 -15.04
N HIS A 501 6.34 28.16 -16.10
CA HIS A 501 7.31 28.54 -17.12
C HIS A 501 6.70 29.52 -18.12
N ALA A 502 7.29 30.70 -18.25
CA ALA A 502 7.07 31.61 -19.36
C ALA A 502 8.40 32.16 -19.90
N TRP A 503 8.43 32.47 -21.19
CA TRP A 503 9.57 33.10 -21.85
C TRP A 503 9.48 34.62 -21.76
N LEU A 504 10.58 35.21 -21.28
CA LEU A 504 10.72 36.64 -21.03
C LEU A 504 11.87 37.20 -21.87
N GLU A 505 11.76 38.46 -22.29
CA GLU A 505 12.82 39.18 -23.00
C GLU A 505 13.17 40.49 -22.31
N ARG A 506 14.47 40.78 -22.19
CA ARG A 506 14.98 42.10 -21.79
C ARG A 506 16.32 42.35 -22.46
N ASP A 507 16.49 43.52 -23.08
CA ASP A 507 17.72 43.93 -23.78
C ASP A 507 18.26 42.86 -24.78
N GLY A 508 17.34 42.18 -25.49
CA GLY A 508 17.68 41.12 -26.46
C GLY A 508 18.06 39.78 -25.83
N GLN A 509 18.10 39.68 -24.50
CA GLN A 509 18.28 38.43 -23.77
C GLN A 509 16.93 37.77 -23.51
N ARG A 510 16.78 36.52 -23.95
CA ARG A 510 15.62 35.67 -23.65
C ARG A 510 15.93 34.75 -22.46
N VAL A 511 15.04 34.72 -21.47
CA VAL A 511 15.17 33.88 -20.26
C VAL A 511 13.82 33.26 -19.90
N SER A 512 13.82 32.17 -19.14
CA SER A 512 12.61 31.70 -18.48
C SER A 512 12.37 32.46 -17.17
N THR A 513 11.10 32.60 -16.76
CA THR A 513 10.72 32.88 -15.36
C THR A 513 11.54 32.07 -14.33
N ARG A 514 11.81 30.79 -14.61
CA ARG A 514 12.58 29.88 -13.75
C ARG A 514 14.07 30.23 -13.66
N ASP A 515 14.64 30.87 -14.68
CA ASP A 515 16.05 31.28 -14.69
C ASP A 515 16.31 32.48 -13.75
N LEU A 516 15.25 33.17 -13.31
CA LEU A 516 15.34 34.37 -12.47
C LEU A 516 15.39 34.09 -10.95
N VAL A 517 15.22 32.82 -10.55
CA VAL A 517 15.30 32.38 -9.15
C VAL A 517 16.75 32.08 -8.76
N ARG A 518 17.18 32.51 -7.57
CA ARG A 518 18.56 32.35 -7.08
C ARG A 518 18.63 31.52 -5.79
N TYR A 519 19.79 30.92 -5.50
CA TYR A 519 19.97 30.10 -4.27
C TYR A 519 20.26 30.92 -3.00
N ASP A 520 20.60 32.19 -3.17
CA ASP A 520 20.96 33.13 -2.10
C ASP A 520 19.78 34.01 -1.64
N GLY A 521 18.59 33.83 -2.21
CA GLY A 521 17.43 34.64 -1.87
C GLY A 521 16.13 34.21 -2.57
N PHE A 522 15.05 34.87 -2.21
CA PHE A 522 13.72 34.69 -2.81
C PHE A 522 13.55 35.63 -4.00
N ALA A 523 12.55 35.36 -4.85
CA ALA A 523 12.18 36.23 -5.96
C ALA A 523 10.70 36.62 -5.87
N LEU A 524 10.40 37.92 -5.93
CA LEU A 524 9.04 38.44 -5.96
C LEU A 524 8.71 38.91 -7.37
N PHE A 525 7.78 38.22 -8.03
CA PHE A 525 7.34 38.51 -9.40
C PHE A 525 6.09 39.37 -9.39
N THR A 526 6.08 40.48 -10.13
CA THR A 526 4.93 41.40 -10.25
C THR A 526 4.93 42.10 -11.60
N SER A 527 3.78 42.63 -12.02
CA SER A 527 3.70 43.48 -13.21
C SER A 527 3.86 44.98 -12.92
N GLN A 528 3.84 45.38 -11.66
CA GLN A 528 3.99 46.78 -11.21
C GLN A 528 5.05 46.88 -10.10
N PRO A 529 6.34 46.72 -10.44
CA PRO A 529 7.42 46.72 -9.45
C PRO A 529 7.46 48.01 -8.62
N GLU A 530 7.05 49.15 -9.17
CA GLU A 530 6.99 50.46 -8.49
C GLU A 530 6.12 50.47 -7.23
N LEU A 531 5.11 49.59 -7.14
CA LEU A 531 4.27 49.47 -5.94
C LEU A 531 4.97 48.67 -4.82
N TRP A 532 5.82 47.72 -5.19
CA TRP A 532 6.50 46.78 -4.29
C TRP A 532 7.93 47.21 -3.94
N ASP A 533 8.53 48.12 -4.72
CA ASP A 533 9.91 48.59 -4.61
C ASP A 533 10.26 49.02 -3.18
N LYS A 534 9.46 49.90 -2.60
CA LYS A 534 9.71 50.45 -1.27
C LYS A 534 9.75 49.37 -0.17
N SER A 535 8.83 48.40 -0.20
CA SER A 535 8.78 47.36 0.83
C SER A 535 9.85 46.27 0.63
N VAL A 536 10.29 46.03 -0.61
CA VAL A 536 11.19 44.93 -0.95
C VAL A 536 12.65 45.37 -1.05
N LEU A 537 12.94 46.46 -1.77
CA LEU A 537 14.30 46.89 -2.08
C LEU A 537 14.88 47.86 -1.03
N GLU A 538 14.06 48.74 -0.43
CA GLU A 538 14.55 49.63 0.64
C GLU A 538 14.64 48.94 2.01
N GLU A 539 13.70 48.04 2.32
CA GLU A 539 13.63 47.38 3.65
C GLU A 539 14.12 45.92 3.64
N GLY A 540 14.14 45.21 2.50
CA GLY A 540 14.38 43.75 2.41
C GLY A 540 15.82 43.28 2.22
N ASP A 541 16.78 44.19 2.34
CA ASP A 541 18.23 43.92 2.50
C ASP A 541 18.80 42.88 1.51
N LYS A 542 18.31 42.92 0.26
CA LYS A 542 18.71 42.07 -0.88
C LYS A 542 18.38 40.57 -0.76
N LEU A 543 17.68 40.13 0.28
CA LEU A 543 17.24 38.72 0.38
C LEU A 543 16.14 38.39 -0.63
N VAL A 544 15.35 39.38 -1.03
CA VAL A 544 14.29 39.24 -2.04
C VAL A 544 14.65 40.05 -3.28
N ALA A 545 14.75 39.38 -4.42
CA ALA A 545 14.89 40.02 -5.72
C ALA A 545 13.51 40.43 -6.26
N LEU A 546 13.30 41.72 -6.51
CA LEU A 546 12.10 42.20 -7.16
C LEU A 546 12.21 42.02 -8.69
N ILE A 547 11.27 41.28 -9.27
CA ILE A 547 11.24 40.93 -10.69
C ILE A 547 9.98 41.52 -11.32
N GLY A 548 10.12 42.64 -12.05
CA GLY A 548 9.06 43.24 -12.83
C GLY A 548 8.88 42.55 -14.19
N ILE A 549 7.67 42.09 -14.50
CA ILE A 549 7.28 41.51 -15.79
C ILE A 549 6.13 42.33 -16.40
N SER A 550 6.37 43.03 -17.50
CA SER A 550 5.35 43.82 -18.17
C SER A 550 4.42 42.96 -19.04
N ASP A 551 3.12 43.17 -18.85
CA ASP A 551 2.04 42.56 -19.66
C ASP A 551 1.80 43.30 -20.98
N GLN A 552 2.46 44.45 -21.17
CA GLN A 552 2.33 45.29 -22.35
C GLN A 552 3.70 45.49 -23.01
N ASN A 553 3.71 46.05 -24.21
CA ASN A 553 4.93 46.57 -24.84
C ASN A 553 5.42 47.82 -24.10
N SER A 554 5.91 47.64 -22.87
CA SER A 554 6.63 48.67 -22.13
C SER A 554 7.99 48.89 -22.80
N LYS A 555 8.38 50.15 -22.96
CA LYS A 555 9.74 50.54 -23.37
C LYS A 555 10.69 50.67 -22.17
N ASP A 556 10.25 50.27 -20.99
CA ASP A 556 11.09 50.31 -19.80
C ASP A 556 12.12 49.17 -19.81
N HIS A 557 13.39 49.56 -19.93
CA HIS A 557 14.55 48.66 -19.94
C HIS A 557 14.72 47.89 -18.63
N PHE A 558 14.09 48.31 -17.53
CA PHE A 558 14.23 47.63 -16.24
C PHE A 558 13.26 46.44 -16.06
N THR A 559 12.21 46.36 -16.88
CA THR A 559 11.19 45.29 -16.81
C THR A 559 11.40 44.20 -17.86
N TRP A 560 11.14 42.95 -17.48
CA TRP A 560 11.08 41.84 -18.43
C TRP A 560 9.79 41.91 -19.24
N ARG A 561 9.85 41.65 -20.55
CA ARG A 561 8.66 41.57 -21.41
C ARG A 561 8.18 40.13 -21.50
N ASP A 562 6.91 39.88 -21.21
CA ASP A 562 6.25 38.58 -21.50
C ASP A 562 6.06 38.43 -23.01
N ILE A 563 6.79 37.48 -23.64
CA ILE A 563 6.86 37.35 -25.10
C ILE A 563 5.55 36.77 -25.66
N GLU A 564 4.98 35.80 -24.95
CA GLU A 564 3.86 34.98 -25.43
C GLU A 564 2.55 35.29 -24.68
N GLY A 565 2.58 36.23 -23.73
CA GLY A 565 1.45 36.53 -22.84
C GLY A 565 1.16 35.40 -21.85
N LYS A 566 2.09 34.44 -21.72
CA LYS A 566 1.88 33.21 -20.96
C LYS A 566 1.97 33.47 -19.45
N TRP A 567 2.91 34.31 -19.02
CA TRP A 567 2.99 34.70 -17.62
C TRP A 567 1.72 35.43 -17.18
N ALA A 568 1.23 36.37 -18.00
CA ALA A 568 -0.01 37.10 -17.70
C ALA A 568 -1.22 36.14 -17.56
N ALA A 569 -1.27 35.06 -18.34
CA ALA A 569 -2.33 34.05 -18.25
C ALA A 569 -2.23 33.13 -17.02
N GLU A 570 -1.00 32.77 -16.60
CA GLU A 570 -0.77 31.75 -15.57
C GLU A 570 -0.44 32.31 -14.18
N ARG A 571 -0.11 33.60 -14.05
CA ARG A 571 0.34 34.18 -12.77
C ARG A 571 -0.69 34.12 -11.64
N GLY A 572 -1.97 33.94 -11.95
CA GLY A 572 -3.05 33.80 -10.95
C GLY A 572 -3.31 35.03 -10.07
N VAL A 573 -2.70 36.19 -10.37
CA VAL A 573 -2.85 37.45 -9.63
C VAL A 573 -3.14 38.62 -10.56
N GLY A 574 -3.72 39.69 -10.02
CA GLY A 574 -3.97 40.94 -10.75
C GLY A 574 -2.70 41.67 -11.14
N ALA A 575 -2.83 42.75 -11.92
CA ALA A 575 -1.67 43.51 -12.43
C ALA A 575 -0.86 44.19 -11.30
N SER A 576 -1.52 44.56 -10.20
CA SER A 576 -0.82 45.10 -9.02
C SER A 576 -0.38 44.02 -8.03
N GLY A 577 -0.81 42.77 -8.23
CA GLY A 577 -0.46 41.62 -7.39
C GLY A 577 1.00 41.18 -7.51
N ALA A 578 1.38 40.20 -6.70
CA ALA A 578 2.72 39.64 -6.70
C ALA A 578 2.78 38.17 -6.28
N VAL A 579 3.81 37.45 -6.71
CA VAL A 579 4.07 36.03 -6.42
C VAL A 579 5.48 35.87 -5.87
N LEU A 580 5.62 35.34 -4.65
CA LEU A 580 6.89 35.12 -3.97
C LEU A 580 7.36 33.67 -4.13
N VAL A 581 8.59 33.49 -4.61
CA VAL A 581 9.16 32.20 -5.00
C VAL A 581 10.44 31.93 -4.23
N ARG A 582 10.56 30.71 -3.71
CA ARG A 582 11.72 30.18 -3.00
C ARG A 582 12.91 29.91 -3.93
N PRO A 583 14.12 29.77 -3.36
CA PRO A 583 15.31 29.33 -4.08
C PRO A 583 15.20 28.07 -4.95
N ASP A 584 14.32 27.12 -4.57
CA ASP A 584 14.04 25.86 -5.28
C ASP A 584 12.87 25.98 -6.28
N GLY A 585 12.45 27.21 -6.61
CA GLY A 585 11.42 27.48 -7.62
C GLY A 585 9.98 27.24 -7.15
N ILE A 586 9.78 26.93 -5.86
CA ILE A 586 8.45 26.72 -5.28
C ILE A 586 7.84 28.05 -4.85
N VAL A 587 6.58 28.28 -5.21
CA VAL A 587 5.80 29.44 -4.74
C VAL A 587 5.50 29.26 -3.26
N VAL A 588 5.82 30.25 -2.44
CA VAL A 588 5.56 30.21 -0.99
C VAL A 588 4.45 31.17 -0.58
N TRP A 589 4.17 32.19 -1.40
CA TRP A 589 3.13 33.17 -1.13
C TRP A 589 2.71 33.91 -2.40
N ARG A 590 1.48 34.42 -2.45
CA ARG A 590 1.03 35.38 -3.46
C ARG A 590 0.00 36.36 -2.91
N ALA A 591 -0.03 37.57 -3.48
CA ALA A 591 -1.08 38.56 -3.25
C ALA A 591 -1.85 38.83 -4.55
N ARG A 592 -3.17 38.79 -4.49
CA ARG A 592 -4.04 39.05 -5.66
C ARG A 592 -3.92 40.48 -6.18
N GLU A 593 -3.79 41.46 -5.28
CA GLU A 593 -3.58 42.88 -5.60
C GLU A 593 -2.67 43.51 -4.52
N PHE A 594 -2.06 44.65 -4.83
CA PHE A 594 -1.31 45.44 -3.86
C PHE A 594 -2.25 46.14 -2.87
N ASP A 595 -1.81 46.25 -1.62
CA ASP A 595 -2.54 46.89 -0.52
C ASP A 595 -1.49 47.65 0.29
N SER A 596 -1.55 48.98 0.29
CA SER A 596 -0.51 49.80 0.93
C SER A 596 -0.48 49.66 2.45
N GLU A 597 -1.58 49.31 3.10
CA GLU A 597 -1.62 49.12 4.55
C GLU A 597 -0.98 47.78 4.95
N LYS A 598 -1.21 46.73 4.17
CA LYS A 598 -0.66 45.39 4.42
C LYS A 598 0.75 45.19 3.86
N HIS A 599 0.99 45.66 2.65
CA HIS A 599 2.18 45.37 1.85
C HIS A 599 3.16 46.56 1.76
N GLY A 600 2.77 47.75 2.23
CA GLY A 600 3.58 48.97 2.12
C GLY A 600 4.76 49.07 3.10
N ARG A 601 5.01 48.03 3.91
CA ARG A 601 6.15 47.89 4.84
C ARG A 601 6.62 46.44 4.86
N ILE A 602 7.81 46.15 5.39
CA ILE A 602 8.37 44.79 5.34
C ILE A 602 7.73 43.74 6.27
N GLY A 603 6.87 44.14 7.21
CA GLY A 603 6.31 43.25 8.24
C GLY A 603 5.71 41.96 7.67
N TRP A 604 4.90 42.05 6.61
CA TRP A 604 4.27 40.88 5.96
C TRP A 604 5.31 39.88 5.43
N LEU A 605 6.42 40.36 4.89
CA LEU A 605 7.49 39.51 4.36
C LEU A 605 8.23 38.82 5.49
N SER A 606 8.50 39.55 6.58
CA SER A 606 9.05 38.95 7.80
C SER A 606 8.12 37.88 8.35
N ASP A 607 6.81 38.13 8.38
CA ASP A 607 5.81 37.16 8.83
C ASP A 607 5.78 35.92 7.94
N ILE A 608 5.93 36.03 6.62
CA ILE A 608 6.01 34.86 5.71
C ILE A 608 7.32 34.09 5.90
N LEU A 609 8.44 34.79 6.09
CA LEU A 609 9.76 34.17 6.21
C LEU A 609 10.04 33.61 7.62
N GLN A 610 9.37 34.14 8.64
CA GLN A 610 9.47 33.73 10.05
C GLN A 610 8.27 32.93 10.54
N SER A 611 7.17 32.87 9.77
CA SER A 611 6.10 31.91 10.03
C SER A 611 6.71 30.52 9.86
N ASP A 612 7.05 29.95 11.01
CA ASP A 612 7.00 28.53 11.21
C ASP A 612 5.66 28.08 10.60
N PRO A 613 5.63 27.16 9.61
CA PRO A 613 4.38 26.52 9.24
C PRO A 613 3.91 25.80 10.49
N GLY A 614 3.12 26.50 11.30
CA GLY A 614 2.65 26.00 12.57
C GLY A 614 1.91 24.69 12.35
N PRO A 615 1.80 23.84 13.37
CA PRO A 615 1.05 22.60 13.25
C PRO A 615 -0.35 22.89 12.68
N ALA A 616 -0.71 22.18 11.61
CA ALA A 616 -1.90 22.38 10.79
C ALA A 616 -3.22 22.06 11.53
N GLU A 617 -3.52 22.76 12.63
CA GLU A 617 -4.68 22.48 13.49
C GLU A 617 -5.78 23.56 13.48
N GLN A 618 -5.70 24.64 12.68
CA GLN A 618 -6.70 25.74 12.76
C GLN A 618 -7.48 26.13 11.49
N MET A 619 -7.44 25.37 10.40
CA MET A 619 -8.43 25.53 9.32
C MET A 619 -9.19 24.24 9.07
N GLY A 620 -10.51 24.28 9.30
CA GLY A 620 -11.46 23.16 9.18
C GLY A 620 -11.59 22.59 7.77
N LEU A 621 -10.59 21.81 7.39
CA LEU A 621 -10.41 21.02 6.19
C LEU A 621 -9.67 19.75 6.57
N PRO A 622 -10.09 18.55 6.13
CA PRO A 622 -9.58 17.32 6.70
C PRO A 622 -8.18 16.99 6.17
N LEU A 623 -7.16 17.56 6.82
CA LEU A 623 -5.81 17.01 6.90
C LEU A 623 -5.80 16.02 8.07
N MET A 624 -5.82 14.72 7.78
CA MET A 624 -5.40 13.73 8.75
C MET A 624 -3.87 13.67 8.69
N LEU A 625 -3.17 14.11 9.75
CA LEU A 625 -1.94 13.50 10.30
C LEU A 625 -1.45 14.28 11.56
N ALA A 626 -1.30 13.51 12.65
CA ALA A 626 -0.55 13.75 13.91
C ALA A 626 -1.13 14.65 15.02
N ASN A 627 -0.93 14.20 16.28
CA ASN A 627 -1.30 14.83 17.58
C ASN A 627 -0.28 14.36 18.66
N PRO A 628 -0.17 14.93 19.89
CA PRO A 628 0.73 16.02 20.29
C PRO A 628 1.74 15.64 21.42
N ALA A 629 2.65 16.56 21.74
CA ALA A 629 3.78 16.43 22.68
C ALA A 629 3.45 16.63 24.18
N PHE A 630 4.37 16.25 25.10
CA PHE A 630 4.50 16.85 26.44
C PHE A 630 5.92 16.77 27.04
N ASP A 631 6.26 17.84 27.76
CA ASP A 631 7.55 18.30 28.31
C ASP A 631 8.07 17.63 29.62
N GLY A 632 9.38 17.82 29.89
CA GLY A 632 9.95 17.87 31.25
C GLY A 632 11.35 17.25 31.46
N ARG A 633 12.37 18.07 31.80
CA ARG A 633 13.74 17.71 32.29
C ARG A 633 13.99 18.39 33.67
N PRO A 634 15.10 18.17 34.41
CA PRO A 634 15.93 16.97 34.69
C PRO A 634 16.37 16.84 36.19
N SER A 635 17.02 15.74 36.59
CA SER A 635 18.23 15.74 37.49
C SER A 635 18.80 14.31 37.66
N GLY A 636 20.12 14.18 37.88
CA GLY A 636 20.86 12.92 37.77
C GLY A 636 21.59 12.43 39.03
N ARG A 637 22.07 11.18 39.01
CA ARG A 637 23.45 10.74 39.36
C ARG A 637 23.64 9.22 39.19
N LEU A 638 24.91 8.83 39.11
CA LEU A 638 25.50 7.55 38.68
C LEU A 638 25.21 6.33 39.58
N GLY A 639 25.25 5.13 38.97
CA GLY A 639 25.94 3.97 39.55
C GLY A 639 25.10 2.77 40.02
N SER A 640 24.90 1.77 39.14
CA SER A 640 25.12 0.32 39.37
C SER A 640 24.48 -0.51 38.26
N LYS A 641 25.11 -1.64 37.87
CA LYS A 641 24.66 -2.51 36.77
C LYS A 641 23.19 -2.91 36.95
N LYS A 642 22.34 -2.51 35.99
CA LYS A 642 20.89 -2.73 36.01
C LYS A 642 20.56 -4.19 35.69
N THR A 643 19.60 -4.76 36.42
CA THR A 643 19.06 -6.09 36.11
C THR A 643 18.07 -5.97 34.93
N LYS A 644 18.22 -6.82 33.90
CA LYS A 644 17.40 -6.74 32.67
C LYS A 644 15.94 -7.12 32.92
N THR A 645 15.68 -7.91 33.96
CA THR A 645 14.39 -8.53 34.29
C THR A 645 13.63 -7.82 35.42
N GLY A 646 14.17 -6.74 35.99
CA GLY A 646 13.54 -6.01 37.10
C GLY A 646 12.20 -5.36 36.76
N CYS A 647 11.38 -5.11 37.79
CA CYS A 647 10.09 -4.45 37.64
C CYS A 647 10.24 -3.01 37.10
N LEU A 648 9.24 -2.56 36.35
CA LEU A 648 9.10 -1.25 35.73
C LEU A 648 9.23 -0.12 36.75
N THR A 649 8.64 -0.26 37.94
CA THR A 649 8.68 0.74 39.00
C THR A 649 10.10 0.98 39.52
N CYS A 650 10.85 -0.08 39.80
CA CYS A 650 12.28 0.03 40.15
C CYS A 650 13.12 0.52 38.98
N LYS A 651 12.80 0.11 37.73
CA LYS A 651 13.48 0.60 36.52
C LYS A 651 13.26 2.09 36.27
N HIS A 652 12.03 2.58 36.44
CA HIS A 652 11.66 3.99 36.32
C HIS A 652 12.34 4.82 37.41
N ALA A 653 12.34 4.33 38.65
CA ALA A 653 13.09 4.92 39.74
C ALA A 653 14.63 4.77 39.60
N ARG A 654 15.11 4.10 38.55
CA ARG A 654 16.54 3.84 38.24
C ARG A 654 17.29 3.14 39.38
N VAL A 655 16.63 2.25 40.09
CA VAL A 655 17.20 1.48 41.21
C VAL A 655 17.15 -0.03 40.95
N LYS A 656 18.05 -0.78 41.61
CA LYS A 656 18.13 -2.24 41.46
C LYS A 656 16.88 -2.94 42.02
N CYS A 657 16.28 -3.82 41.23
CA CYS A 657 15.14 -4.63 41.57
C CYS A 657 15.61 -6.02 42.07
N ASP A 658 14.91 -6.59 43.05
CA ASP A 658 15.13 -7.94 43.56
C ASP A 658 14.31 -9.02 42.82
N GLU A 659 13.49 -8.62 41.85
CA GLU A 659 12.79 -9.48 40.87
C GLU A 659 11.82 -10.51 41.45
N HIS A 660 11.43 -10.35 42.72
CA HIS A 660 10.42 -11.18 43.36
C HIS A 660 9.03 -10.91 42.79
N LYS A 661 8.27 -11.96 42.44
CA LYS A 661 6.88 -11.88 41.96
C LYS A 661 5.91 -12.30 43.08
N PRO A 662 4.69 -11.72 43.18
CA PRO A 662 4.08 -10.75 42.27
C PRO A 662 4.59 -9.31 42.46
N GLU A 663 5.15 -8.98 43.62
CA GLU A 663 5.75 -7.67 43.91
C GLU A 663 7.17 -7.80 44.46
N CYS A 664 8.07 -6.92 44.02
CA CYS A 664 9.44 -6.89 44.52
C CYS A 664 9.48 -6.33 45.95
N LYS A 665 10.40 -6.80 46.81
CA LYS A 665 10.41 -6.44 48.24
C LYS A 665 10.58 -4.95 48.48
N ARG A 666 11.21 -4.24 47.54
CA ARG A 666 11.39 -2.79 47.62
C ARG A 666 10.08 -2.04 47.35
N CYS A 667 9.33 -2.46 46.33
CA CYS A 667 8.02 -1.89 46.03
C CYS A 667 7.03 -2.17 47.16
N ALA A 668 7.00 -3.40 47.68
CA ALA A 668 6.14 -3.78 48.78
C ALA A 668 6.43 -2.98 50.07
N ARG A 669 7.71 -2.79 50.41
CA ARG A 669 8.10 -2.02 51.62
C ARG A 669 7.81 -0.53 51.50
N LEU A 670 7.88 0.03 50.30
CA LEU A 670 7.63 1.45 50.04
C LEU A 670 6.16 1.73 49.68
N GLY A 671 5.30 0.72 49.66
CA GLY A 671 3.89 0.85 49.23
C GLY A 671 3.74 1.30 47.76
N LEU A 672 4.74 1.02 46.92
CA LEU A 672 4.73 1.41 45.50
C LEU A 672 4.17 0.28 44.65
N GLN A 673 3.28 0.62 43.71
CA GLN A 673 2.73 -0.36 42.77
C GLN A 673 3.84 -1.01 41.94
N CYS A 674 3.99 -2.33 42.05
CA CYS A 674 5.03 -3.09 41.34
C CYS A 674 4.48 -3.64 40.02
N GLY A 675 5.17 -3.42 38.89
CA GLY A 675 4.76 -3.98 37.60
C GLY A 675 5.94 -4.56 36.83
N TYR A 676 5.82 -5.75 36.26
CA TYR A 676 6.82 -6.34 35.35
C TYR A 676 6.45 -6.04 33.88
N ARG A 677 7.38 -6.20 32.93
CA ARG A 677 7.07 -5.98 31.50
C ARG A 677 6.05 -7.01 31.04
N ASP A 678 4.86 -6.53 30.70
CA ASP A 678 3.79 -7.29 30.06
C ASP A 678 4.13 -7.62 28.59
N LEU A 679 3.77 -8.83 28.14
CA LEU A 679 3.81 -9.27 26.73
C LEU A 679 2.95 -8.38 25.78
N PHE A 680 2.15 -7.47 26.33
CA PHE A 680 1.24 -6.55 25.62
C PHE A 680 1.92 -5.39 24.87
N LEU A 681 3.25 -5.25 24.90
CA LEU A 681 3.96 -4.17 24.21
C LEU A 681 4.39 -4.52 22.76
N LEU A 682 4.22 -5.77 22.32
CA LEU A 682 4.43 -6.15 20.91
C LEU A 682 3.24 -5.78 20.01
N THR A 683 2.12 -5.35 20.59
CA THR A 683 0.84 -5.14 19.90
C THR A 683 0.15 -3.81 20.22
N ARG A 684 0.75 -2.95 21.06
CA ARG A 684 0.26 -1.59 21.30
C ARG A 684 0.92 -0.60 20.33
N ALA A 685 0.34 -0.48 19.14
CA ALA A 685 0.26 0.83 18.50
C ALA A 685 -0.72 1.69 19.31
N HIS A 686 -0.39 2.96 19.55
CA HIS A 686 -1.34 3.90 20.15
C HIS A 686 -2.52 4.13 19.19
N PRO A 687 -3.74 4.34 19.71
CA PRO A 687 -4.96 4.44 18.91
C PRO A 687 -4.96 5.74 18.09
N GLN A 688 -5.09 5.59 16.77
CA GLN A 688 -5.45 6.70 15.88
C GLN A 688 -6.87 7.20 16.21
N ARG A 689 -7.07 8.51 16.23
CA ARG A 689 -8.41 9.13 16.18
C ARG A 689 -9.00 8.93 14.78
N PRO A 690 -10.32 8.67 14.65
CA PRO A 690 -10.97 8.41 13.37
C PRO A 690 -11.25 9.72 12.60
N GLY A 691 -10.90 9.71 11.32
CA GLY A 691 -11.23 10.70 10.31
C GLY A 691 -11.34 9.96 8.96
N PRO A 692 -12.10 10.47 7.98
CA PRO A 692 -12.83 9.64 7.04
C PRO A 692 -12.00 9.29 5.79
N GLY A 693 -11.82 8.00 5.53
CA GLY A 693 -11.22 7.51 4.28
C GLY A 693 -10.91 6.03 4.31
N VAL A 694 -11.86 5.23 3.81
CA VAL A 694 -11.85 3.78 3.55
C VAL A 694 -10.45 3.20 3.25
N VAL A 695 -9.94 2.37 4.17
CA VAL A 695 -8.73 1.55 4.02
C VAL A 695 -9.04 0.34 3.13
N LYS A 696 -8.41 0.24 1.96
CA LYS A 696 -8.25 -1.04 1.24
C LYS A 696 -6.96 -1.70 1.73
N GLY A 697 -7.06 -2.97 2.12
CA GLY A 697 -6.06 -3.71 2.90
C GLY A 697 -4.65 -3.73 2.31
N GLU A 698 -3.69 -3.28 3.11
CA GLU A 698 -2.25 -3.40 2.87
C GLU A 698 -1.79 -4.84 3.16
N HIS A 699 -1.18 -5.50 2.18
CA HIS A 699 -0.56 -6.81 2.34
C HIS A 699 0.90 -6.64 2.82
N SER A 700 1.21 -7.14 4.02
CA SER A 700 2.57 -7.16 4.59
C SER A 700 3.55 -7.94 3.69
N SER A 701 4.57 -7.26 3.17
CA SER A 701 5.51 -7.77 2.15
C SER A 701 6.82 -8.29 2.77
N VAL A 702 6.82 -9.57 3.17
CA VAL A 702 8.05 -10.34 3.35
C VAL A 702 8.09 -11.42 2.25
N THR A 703 9.19 -11.52 1.50
CA THR A 703 9.37 -12.59 0.49
C THR A 703 9.22 -13.99 1.09
N PRO A 704 8.57 -14.96 0.39
CA PRO A 704 8.40 -16.35 0.86
C PRO A 704 9.72 -16.99 1.28
N ALA A 705 10.76 -16.85 0.47
CA ALA A 705 12.09 -17.45 0.72
C ALA A 705 12.76 -16.92 1.99
N ARG A 706 12.58 -15.63 2.34
CA ARG A 706 13.10 -15.05 3.59
C ARG A 706 12.24 -15.42 4.80
N GLN A 707 10.92 -15.55 4.63
CA GLN A 707 10.06 -16.07 5.68
C GLN A 707 10.43 -17.51 6.04
N LEU A 708 10.66 -18.36 5.03
CA LEU A 708 11.09 -19.75 5.20
C LEU A 708 12.46 -19.87 5.90
N SER A 709 13.41 -18.99 5.57
CA SER A 709 14.74 -18.96 6.22
C SER A 709 14.71 -18.55 7.70
N ALA A 710 13.73 -17.73 8.11
CA ALA A 710 13.52 -17.33 9.50
C ALA A 710 12.73 -18.36 10.32
N LEU A 711 11.98 -19.24 9.64
CA LEU A 711 11.11 -20.26 10.24
C LEU A 711 11.79 -21.63 10.41
N ASN A 712 13.02 -21.80 9.91
CA ASN A 712 13.81 -23.05 9.99
C ASN A 712 13.04 -24.28 9.45
N ILE A 713 12.27 -24.11 8.36
CA ILE A 713 11.50 -25.18 7.70
C ILE A 713 12.07 -25.49 6.32
N GLU A 714 12.18 -26.77 5.97
CA GLU A 714 12.79 -27.26 4.72
C GLU A 714 11.88 -28.26 3.98
N GLY A 715 12.13 -28.45 2.69
CA GLY A 715 11.46 -29.45 1.86
C GLY A 715 9.94 -29.27 1.79
N LEU A 716 9.20 -30.32 2.15
CA LEU A 716 7.73 -30.36 2.04
C LEU A 716 7.04 -29.33 2.95
N GLU A 717 7.59 -29.01 4.13
CA GLU A 717 7.00 -28.01 5.04
C GLU A 717 7.08 -26.60 4.44
N SER A 718 8.16 -26.28 3.72
CA SER A 718 8.33 -25.02 3.01
C SER A 718 7.31 -24.87 1.88
N GLY A 719 7.11 -25.91 1.06
CA GLY A 719 6.11 -25.90 -0.01
C GLY A 719 4.66 -25.81 0.52
N LEU A 720 4.38 -26.41 1.68
CA LEU A 720 3.07 -26.28 2.34
C LEU A 720 2.86 -24.89 2.94
N PHE A 721 3.89 -24.29 3.54
CA PHE A 721 3.80 -22.93 4.05
C PHE A 721 3.59 -21.90 2.92
N ASP A 722 4.29 -22.06 1.80
CA ASP A 722 4.08 -21.21 0.61
C ASP A 722 2.69 -21.40 0.03
N PHE A 723 2.19 -22.65 -0.04
CA PHE A 723 0.81 -22.93 -0.43
C PHE A 723 -0.21 -22.28 0.51
N TYR A 724 0.07 -22.27 1.83
CA TYR A 724 -0.77 -21.53 2.78
C TYR A 724 -0.82 -20.04 2.45
N ARG A 725 0.35 -19.43 2.28
CA ARG A 725 0.53 -18.00 2.07
C ARG A 725 -0.09 -17.50 0.76
N CYS A 726 0.12 -18.24 -0.32
CA CYS A 726 -0.33 -17.84 -1.65
C CYS A 726 -1.80 -18.17 -1.91
N GLU A 727 -2.33 -19.23 -1.30
CA GLU A 727 -3.67 -19.73 -1.63
C GLU A 727 -4.57 -19.87 -0.39
N VAL A 728 -4.17 -20.63 0.63
CA VAL A 728 -5.09 -21.01 1.73
C VAL A 728 -5.52 -19.82 2.60
N ALA A 729 -4.62 -18.90 2.91
CA ALA A 729 -4.90 -17.75 3.79
C ALA A 729 -6.02 -16.84 3.24
N PHE A 730 -5.99 -16.57 1.94
CA PHE A 730 -7.02 -15.77 1.26
C PHE A 730 -8.39 -16.48 1.23
N ARG A 731 -8.38 -17.82 1.13
CA ARG A 731 -9.60 -18.63 1.04
C ARG A 731 -10.27 -18.81 2.41
N LEU A 732 -9.49 -18.98 3.47
CA LEU A 732 -10.01 -19.10 4.84
C LEU A 732 -10.84 -17.88 5.24
N GLY A 733 -10.36 -16.68 4.93
CA GLY A 733 -11.06 -15.43 5.22
C GLY A 733 -12.21 -15.09 4.26
N GLY A 734 -12.30 -15.74 3.10
CA GLY A 734 -13.26 -15.38 2.05
C GLY A 734 -13.24 -13.88 1.71
N PHE A 735 -14.40 -13.27 1.56
CA PHE A 735 -14.56 -11.81 1.43
C PHE A 735 -14.74 -11.11 2.77
N LEU A 736 -14.81 -11.87 3.86
CA LEU A 736 -15.18 -11.34 5.16
C LEU A 736 -13.96 -10.98 5.98
N ASP A 737 -12.97 -11.85 6.19
CA ASP A 737 -11.88 -11.63 7.16
C ASP A 737 -10.47 -11.95 6.65
N ARG A 738 -10.10 -11.34 5.51
CA ARG A 738 -8.80 -11.58 4.86
C ARG A 738 -7.60 -11.15 5.72
N ASP A 739 -7.72 -10.04 6.46
CA ASP A 739 -6.61 -9.47 7.24
C ASP A 739 -6.15 -10.39 8.39
N PHE A 740 -7.07 -11.07 9.07
CA PHE A 740 -6.74 -11.99 10.15
C PHE A 740 -5.87 -13.15 9.66
N TRP A 741 -6.34 -13.86 8.62
CA TRP A 741 -5.68 -15.05 8.09
C TRP A 741 -4.40 -14.73 7.33
N TYR A 742 -4.35 -13.58 6.65
CA TYR A 742 -3.18 -13.16 5.89
C TYR A 742 -2.17 -12.38 6.75
N ASN A 743 -2.54 -11.23 7.30
CA ASN A 743 -1.57 -10.37 7.97
C ASN A 743 -1.31 -10.78 9.43
N THR A 744 -2.33 -11.11 10.21
CA THR A 744 -2.17 -11.40 11.64
C THR A 744 -1.54 -12.76 11.88
N ILE A 745 -2.07 -13.82 11.27
CA ILE A 745 -1.55 -15.18 11.43
C ILE A 745 -0.14 -15.32 10.85
N LEU A 746 0.14 -14.82 9.63
CA LEU A 746 1.49 -14.93 9.04
C LEU A 746 2.54 -14.21 9.88
N ARG A 747 2.26 -13.00 10.40
CA ARG A 747 3.22 -12.31 11.29
C ARG A 747 3.58 -13.16 12.51
N LEU A 748 2.59 -13.84 13.09
CA LEU A 748 2.77 -14.65 14.30
C LEU A 748 3.48 -15.99 14.04
N THR A 749 3.48 -16.50 12.80
CA THR A 749 4.26 -17.70 12.45
C THR A 749 5.74 -17.53 12.74
N HIS A 750 6.27 -16.29 12.64
CA HIS A 750 7.68 -15.97 12.90
C HIS A 750 8.07 -16.00 14.37
N SER A 751 7.11 -15.85 15.29
CA SER A 751 7.36 -15.74 16.73
C SER A 751 6.82 -16.92 17.54
N GLU A 752 5.82 -17.66 17.02
CA GLU A 752 5.09 -18.69 17.76
C GLU A 752 5.06 -20.02 16.98
N PRO A 753 5.85 -21.03 17.38
CA PRO A 753 5.94 -22.33 16.69
C PRO A 753 4.62 -23.08 16.54
N VAL A 754 3.71 -22.94 17.51
CA VAL A 754 2.38 -23.55 17.45
C VAL A 754 1.55 -22.99 16.29
N ILE A 755 1.69 -21.70 15.97
CA ILE A 755 0.98 -21.06 14.87
C ILE A 755 1.58 -21.51 13.53
N LEU A 756 2.91 -21.55 13.43
CA LEU A 756 3.61 -22.09 12.25
C LEU A 756 3.17 -23.51 11.90
N HIS A 757 3.17 -24.43 12.88
CA HIS A 757 2.78 -25.81 12.61
C HIS A 757 1.28 -25.97 12.34
N SER A 758 0.45 -25.09 12.91
CA SER A 758 -0.99 -25.07 12.61
C SER A 758 -1.26 -24.65 11.17
N VAL A 759 -0.58 -23.63 10.63
CA VAL A 759 -0.74 -23.22 9.23
C VAL A 759 -0.24 -24.27 8.24
N ILE A 760 0.86 -24.97 8.56
CA ILE A 760 1.37 -26.08 7.76
C ILE A 760 0.37 -27.25 7.73
N ALA A 761 -0.23 -27.59 8.88
CA ALA A 761 -1.25 -28.63 8.96
C ALA A 761 -2.49 -28.28 8.11
N LEU A 762 -2.92 -27.01 8.16
CA LEU A 762 -4.02 -26.50 7.34
C LEU A 762 -3.70 -26.60 5.85
N ALA A 763 -2.51 -26.15 5.43
CA ALA A 763 -2.09 -26.29 4.04
C ALA A 763 -2.05 -27.74 3.57
N ALA A 764 -1.58 -28.66 4.40
CA ALA A 764 -1.59 -30.09 4.06
C ALA A 764 -3.02 -30.60 3.85
N ALA A 765 -3.97 -30.22 4.71
CA ALA A 765 -5.37 -30.61 4.62
C ALA A 765 -6.05 -30.04 3.36
N PHE A 766 -5.83 -28.76 3.04
CA PHE A 766 -6.35 -28.16 1.81
C PHE A 766 -5.77 -28.80 0.55
N LYS A 767 -4.48 -29.13 0.59
CA LYS A 767 -3.81 -29.78 -0.52
C LYS A 767 -4.38 -31.20 -0.72
N GLN A 768 -4.65 -31.95 0.34
CA GLN A 768 -5.35 -33.26 0.27
C GLN A 768 -6.75 -33.12 -0.34
N LEU A 769 -7.54 -32.13 0.10
CA LEU A 769 -8.88 -31.87 -0.45
C LEU A 769 -8.86 -31.61 -1.97
N ARG A 770 -7.87 -30.85 -2.46
CA ARG A 770 -7.68 -30.59 -3.90
C ARG A 770 -7.41 -31.88 -4.70
N TYR A 771 -6.64 -32.82 -4.13
CA TYR A 771 -6.25 -34.06 -4.80
C TYR A 771 -7.33 -35.13 -4.79
N SER A 772 -8.10 -35.25 -3.69
CA SER A 772 -9.23 -36.17 -3.60
C SER A 772 -10.27 -35.96 -4.71
N GLU A 773 -10.36 -34.75 -5.29
CA GLU A 773 -11.27 -34.46 -6.41
C GLU A 773 -10.66 -34.64 -7.80
N SER A 774 -9.32 -34.73 -7.89
CA SER A 774 -8.60 -34.77 -9.18
C SER A 774 -8.04 -36.15 -9.55
N ASN A 775 -8.35 -37.20 -8.78
CA ASN A 775 -7.93 -38.60 -9.00
C ASN A 775 -6.40 -38.80 -9.21
N ALA A 776 -5.58 -37.88 -8.71
CA ALA A 776 -4.12 -37.93 -8.83
C ALA A 776 -3.47 -38.37 -7.50
N THR A 777 -2.52 -39.32 -7.57
CA THR A 777 -1.85 -39.93 -6.41
C THR A 777 -0.45 -39.34 -6.22
N GLU A 778 -0.33 -38.26 -5.43
CA GLU A 778 1.00 -37.70 -5.08
C GLU A 778 1.19 -37.32 -3.60
N ILE A 779 0.17 -37.42 -2.73
CA ILE A 779 0.32 -37.13 -1.29
C ILE A 779 0.01 -38.36 -0.44
N HIS A 780 0.86 -38.65 0.53
CA HIS A 780 0.64 -39.72 1.51
C HIS A 780 -0.63 -39.41 2.36
N PRO A 781 -1.59 -40.34 2.49
CA PRO A 781 -2.88 -40.10 3.14
C PRO A 781 -2.78 -39.54 4.58
N ASP A 782 -1.72 -39.89 5.29
CA ASP A 782 -1.51 -39.52 6.69
C ASP A 782 -0.86 -38.14 6.90
N LEU A 783 -0.50 -37.42 5.83
CA LEU A 783 0.32 -36.21 5.92
C LEU A 783 -0.36 -35.09 6.72
N PRO A 784 -1.66 -34.77 6.53
CA PRO A 784 -2.31 -33.72 7.32
C PRO A 784 -2.45 -34.10 8.79
N SER A 785 -2.76 -35.37 9.08
CA SER A 785 -2.84 -35.91 10.45
C SER A 785 -1.49 -35.84 11.17
N LYS A 786 -0.38 -36.11 10.47
CA LYS A 786 0.98 -35.98 11.02
C LYS A 786 1.30 -34.55 11.46
N TYR A 787 1.05 -33.56 10.59
CA TYR A 787 1.31 -32.16 10.93
C TYR A 787 0.33 -31.62 11.96
N TYR A 788 -0.91 -32.10 11.96
CA TYR A 788 -1.90 -31.75 12.98
C TYR A 788 -1.49 -32.25 14.37
N GLN A 789 -1.03 -33.50 14.50
CA GLN A 789 -0.47 -34.02 15.74
C GLN A 789 0.76 -33.23 16.23
N ARG A 790 1.61 -32.76 15.30
CA ARG A 790 2.74 -31.89 15.63
C ARG A 790 2.28 -30.54 16.18
N ALA A 791 1.28 -29.92 15.57
CA ALA A 791 0.69 -28.67 16.04
C ALA A 791 0.05 -28.84 17.44
N LEU A 792 -0.65 -29.95 17.70
CA LEU A 792 -1.22 -30.26 19.01
C LEU A 792 -0.15 -30.44 20.11
N ARG A 793 0.99 -31.06 19.79
CA ARG A 793 2.12 -31.19 20.73
C ARG A 793 2.70 -29.83 21.10
N GLU A 794 2.87 -28.93 20.12
CA GLU A 794 3.34 -27.56 20.37
C GLU A 794 2.33 -26.73 21.16
N ALA A 795 1.03 -26.91 20.89
CA ALA A 795 -0.03 -26.27 21.68
C ALA A 795 0.02 -26.72 23.14
N ASN A 796 0.14 -28.04 23.39
CA ASN A 796 0.28 -28.59 24.75
C ASN A 796 1.54 -28.11 25.47
N ARG A 797 2.65 -27.90 24.75
CA ARG A 797 3.87 -27.34 25.31
C ARG A 797 3.71 -25.85 25.65
N ARG A 798 3.03 -25.10 24.78
CA ARG A 798 2.82 -23.65 24.95
C ARG A 798 1.86 -23.35 26.11
N THR A 799 0.84 -24.17 26.33
CA THR A 799 -0.12 -24.02 27.45
C THR A 799 0.50 -24.23 28.83
N GLN A 800 1.69 -24.83 28.92
CA GLN A 800 2.44 -25.00 30.17
C GLN A 800 3.30 -23.78 30.56
N GLN A 801 3.36 -22.74 29.73
CA GLN A 801 4.19 -21.55 29.95
C GLN A 801 3.39 -20.39 30.55
N GLU A 802 4.06 -19.51 31.30
CA GLU A 802 3.48 -18.21 31.72
C GLU A 802 3.13 -17.39 30.45
N ASP A 803 1.99 -16.68 30.46
CA ASP A 803 1.45 -15.88 29.34
C ASP A 803 1.04 -16.65 28.06
N CYS A 804 0.40 -17.81 28.20
CA CYS A 804 -0.04 -18.65 27.07
C CYS A 804 -1.45 -18.34 26.53
N GLU A 805 -2.25 -17.51 27.22
CA GLU A 805 -3.69 -17.37 26.95
C GLU A 805 -3.98 -16.80 25.56
N LEU A 806 -3.28 -15.75 25.15
CA LEU A 806 -3.45 -15.10 23.85
C LEU A 806 -3.07 -16.03 22.69
N VAL A 807 -1.97 -16.76 22.83
CA VAL A 807 -1.50 -17.73 21.81
C VAL A 807 -2.46 -18.93 21.73
N THR A 808 -3.03 -19.34 22.87
CA THR A 808 -4.05 -20.38 22.91
C THR A 808 -5.35 -19.92 22.22
N MET A 809 -5.76 -18.67 22.42
CA MET A 809 -6.89 -18.07 21.71
C MET A 809 -6.65 -17.96 20.19
N LEU A 810 -5.44 -17.57 19.79
CA LEU A 810 -5.02 -17.46 18.38
C LEU A 810 -4.99 -18.79 17.64
N THR A 811 -4.68 -19.88 18.35
CA THR A 811 -4.61 -21.24 17.79
C THR A 811 -5.98 -21.89 17.67
N CYS A 812 -6.96 -21.47 18.48
CA CYS A 812 -8.32 -22.03 18.44
C CYS A 812 -8.98 -21.98 17.04
N PRO A 813 -8.99 -20.86 16.29
CA PRO A 813 -9.54 -20.81 14.94
C PRO A 813 -8.87 -21.78 13.95
N MET A 814 -7.55 -21.95 14.04
CA MET A 814 -6.82 -22.88 13.18
C MET A 814 -7.19 -24.34 13.45
N PHE A 815 -7.32 -24.73 14.72
CA PHE A 815 -7.76 -26.08 15.08
C PHE A 815 -9.23 -26.30 14.78
N LEU A 816 -10.09 -25.29 14.98
CA LEU A 816 -11.48 -25.35 14.53
C LEU A 816 -11.57 -25.59 13.02
N CYS A 817 -10.75 -24.91 12.24
CA CYS A 817 -10.69 -25.12 10.80
C CYS A 817 -10.26 -26.55 10.46
N MET A 818 -9.25 -27.10 11.15
CA MET A 818 -8.83 -28.50 10.97
C MET A 818 -9.95 -29.50 11.30
N GLU A 819 -10.62 -29.36 12.46
CA GLU A 819 -11.72 -30.24 12.85
C GLU A 819 -12.91 -30.11 11.89
N PHE A 820 -13.17 -28.90 11.36
CA PHE A 820 -14.10 -28.74 10.26
C PHE A 820 -13.61 -29.55 9.06
N LEU A 821 -12.44 -29.30 8.48
CA LEU A 821 -11.96 -30.05 7.30
C LEU A 821 -12.03 -31.58 7.49
N GLN A 822 -11.74 -32.10 8.69
CA GLN A 822 -11.81 -33.52 9.03
C GLN A 822 -13.23 -34.05 9.29
N GLY A 823 -14.21 -33.17 9.50
CA GLY A 823 -15.59 -33.56 9.75
C GLY A 823 -15.92 -33.89 11.21
N ASN A 824 -14.98 -33.70 12.14
CA ASN A 824 -15.10 -34.03 13.56
C ASN A 824 -15.93 -32.98 14.30
N LYS A 825 -17.25 -33.07 14.19
CA LYS A 825 -18.19 -32.05 14.70
C LYS A 825 -18.12 -31.91 16.22
N LEU A 826 -18.07 -33.00 17.01
CA LEU A 826 -18.00 -32.88 18.47
C LEU A 826 -16.68 -32.27 18.97
N GLN A 827 -15.57 -32.61 18.33
CA GLN A 827 -14.25 -32.07 18.69
C GLN A 827 -14.15 -30.59 18.36
N ALA A 828 -14.64 -30.17 17.18
CA ALA A 828 -14.79 -28.75 16.83
C ALA A 828 -15.61 -28.01 17.90
N MET A 829 -16.68 -28.62 18.41
CA MET A 829 -17.51 -28.02 19.46
C MET A 829 -16.82 -27.92 20.82
N ALA A 830 -16.03 -28.92 21.19
CA ALA A 830 -15.23 -28.88 22.41
C ALA A 830 -14.19 -27.74 22.34
N LEU A 831 -13.49 -27.60 21.20
CA LEU A 831 -12.52 -26.54 20.94
C LEU A 831 -13.18 -25.16 20.95
N PHE A 832 -14.33 -25.01 20.30
CA PHE A 832 -15.07 -23.73 20.27
C PHE A 832 -15.47 -23.29 21.69
N ARG A 833 -16.01 -24.21 22.50
CA ARG A 833 -16.35 -23.95 23.91
C ARG A 833 -15.14 -23.61 24.76
N HIS A 834 -13.99 -24.22 24.47
CA HIS A 834 -12.76 -23.94 25.20
C HIS A 834 -12.23 -22.55 24.87
N GLY A 835 -12.12 -22.20 23.58
CA GLY A 835 -11.69 -20.88 23.11
C GLY A 835 -12.59 -19.76 23.63
N HIS A 836 -13.91 -19.96 23.63
CA HIS A 836 -14.84 -18.97 24.17
C HIS A 836 -14.71 -18.78 25.70
N ARG A 837 -14.46 -19.86 26.45
CA ARG A 837 -14.22 -19.75 27.92
C ARG A 837 -12.92 -19.01 28.22
N LEU A 838 -11.86 -19.23 27.44
CA LEU A 838 -10.59 -18.53 27.57
C LEU A 838 -10.74 -17.04 27.25
N LEU A 839 -11.45 -16.71 26.17
CA LEU A 839 -11.77 -15.32 25.84
C LEU A 839 -12.55 -14.66 26.99
N GLN A 840 -13.54 -15.34 27.57
CA GLN A 840 -14.29 -14.80 28.71
C GLN A 840 -13.40 -14.56 29.94
N SER A 841 -12.61 -15.55 30.36
CA SER A 841 -11.74 -15.39 31.53
C SER A 841 -10.69 -14.31 31.34
N PHE A 842 -10.18 -14.13 30.12
CA PHE A 842 -9.25 -13.06 29.75
C PHE A 842 -9.88 -11.68 29.97
N VAL A 843 -11.13 -11.52 29.57
CA VAL A 843 -11.86 -10.25 29.62
C VAL A 843 -12.25 -9.89 31.05
N ASP A 844 -12.77 -10.87 31.80
CA ASP A 844 -13.16 -10.69 33.19
C ASP A 844 -11.96 -10.25 34.05
N ARG A 845 -10.79 -10.86 33.86
CA ARG A 845 -9.55 -10.49 34.57
C ARG A 845 -9.04 -9.09 34.22
N ARG A 846 -9.24 -8.66 32.98
CA ARG A 846 -8.81 -7.34 32.52
C ARG A 846 -9.73 -6.22 33.02
N GLN A 847 -11.04 -6.49 33.11
CA GLN A 847 -12.00 -5.59 33.75
C GLN A 847 -11.76 -5.44 35.26
N LEU A 848 -11.32 -6.51 35.94
CA LEU A 848 -10.99 -6.48 37.38
C LEU A 848 -9.69 -5.72 37.71
N THR A 849 -8.73 -5.66 36.78
CA THR A 849 -7.39 -5.07 37.02
C THR A 849 -7.27 -3.60 36.59
N GLN A 850 -8.16 -3.09 35.75
CA GLN A 850 -8.23 -1.66 35.37
C GLN A 850 -9.68 -1.15 35.27
N PRO A 851 -10.36 -0.90 36.40
CA PRO A 851 -11.72 -0.38 36.40
C PRO A 851 -11.69 1.07 35.90
N GLY A 852 -12.22 1.32 34.69
CA GLY A 852 -12.36 2.67 34.11
C GLY A 852 -11.67 2.91 32.76
N THR A 853 -10.94 1.95 32.21
CA THR A 853 -10.48 2.03 30.80
C THR A 853 -11.51 1.35 29.88
N SER A 854 -12.31 2.15 29.19
CA SER A 854 -13.40 1.69 28.31
C SER A 854 -12.93 1.22 26.92
N GLY A 855 -11.63 0.99 26.72
CA GLY A 855 -11.06 0.65 25.42
C GLY A 855 -10.40 -0.72 25.37
N LEU A 856 -11.02 -1.64 24.63
CA LEU A 856 -10.33 -2.83 24.11
C LEU A 856 -9.27 -2.40 23.08
N GLY A 857 -8.07 -2.99 23.16
CA GLY A 857 -7.01 -2.76 22.18
C GLY A 857 -7.39 -3.29 20.80
N GLU A 858 -6.65 -2.90 19.76
CA GLU A 858 -6.94 -3.26 18.36
C GLU A 858 -7.04 -4.77 18.13
N LEU A 859 -6.05 -5.54 18.63
CA LEU A 859 -6.11 -7.00 18.58
C LEU A 859 -7.28 -7.60 19.36
N ASP A 860 -7.63 -7.02 20.50
CA ASP A 860 -8.77 -7.51 21.27
C ASP A 860 -10.04 -7.43 20.39
N ARG A 861 -10.28 -6.29 19.72
CA ARG A 861 -11.44 -6.09 18.84
C ARG A 861 -11.48 -7.08 17.68
N THR A 862 -10.34 -7.36 17.04
CA THR A 862 -10.25 -8.36 15.97
C THR A 862 -10.64 -9.76 16.46
N PHE A 863 -10.17 -10.18 17.64
CA PHE A 863 -10.54 -11.48 18.21
C PHE A 863 -12.01 -11.56 18.61
N TYR A 864 -12.56 -10.50 19.19
CA TYR A 864 -13.98 -10.46 19.51
C TYR A 864 -14.84 -10.61 18.25
N ALA A 865 -14.53 -9.86 17.19
CA ALA A 865 -15.26 -9.94 15.93
C ALA A 865 -15.21 -11.38 15.35
N LEU A 866 -14.06 -12.04 15.40
CA LEU A 866 -13.91 -13.43 14.96
C LEU A 866 -14.78 -14.41 15.79
N PHE A 867 -14.72 -14.32 17.12
CA PHE A 867 -15.51 -15.20 17.99
C PHE A 867 -17.01 -14.90 17.94
N GLU A 868 -17.42 -13.66 17.68
CA GLU A 868 -18.82 -13.28 17.39
C GLU A 868 -19.33 -13.97 16.12
N ARG A 869 -18.54 -13.97 15.04
CA ARG A 869 -18.88 -14.66 13.79
C ARG A 869 -18.96 -16.17 13.98
N LEU A 870 -17.99 -16.76 14.69
CA LEU A 870 -18.03 -18.18 15.04
C LEU A 870 -19.25 -18.54 15.92
N THR A 871 -19.61 -17.66 16.84
CA THR A 871 -20.81 -17.80 17.67
C THR A 871 -22.06 -17.77 16.82
N LEU A 872 -22.19 -16.81 15.90
CA LEU A 872 -23.30 -16.75 14.96
C LEU A 872 -23.41 -18.04 14.16
N MET A 873 -22.32 -18.47 13.51
CA MET A 873 -22.27 -19.69 12.70
C MET A 873 -22.70 -20.93 13.49
N SER A 874 -22.20 -21.07 14.72
CA SER A 874 -22.61 -22.14 15.65
C SER A 874 -24.11 -22.09 15.96
N ARG A 875 -24.68 -20.91 16.20
CA ARG A 875 -26.10 -20.73 16.55
C ARG A 875 -27.03 -20.95 15.36
N MET A 876 -26.60 -20.54 14.17
CA MET A 876 -27.34 -20.79 12.92
C MET A 876 -27.40 -22.29 12.63
N PHE A 877 -26.32 -23.04 12.91
CA PHE A 877 -26.24 -24.48 12.72
C PHE A 877 -27.05 -25.28 13.76
N GLY A 878 -27.62 -24.60 14.77
CA GLY A 878 -28.46 -25.22 15.80
C GLY A 878 -27.70 -25.82 16.99
N LEU A 879 -26.43 -25.44 17.18
CA LEU A 879 -25.62 -25.93 18.29
C LEU A 879 -25.96 -25.16 19.58
N ASP A 880 -26.51 -25.88 20.56
CA ASP A 880 -26.97 -25.31 21.83
C ASP A 880 -25.79 -25.18 22.82
N VAL A 881 -24.90 -24.22 22.56
CA VAL A 881 -23.82 -23.92 23.49
C VAL A 881 -24.35 -22.98 24.58
N LYS A 882 -24.41 -23.46 25.83
CA LYS A 882 -24.60 -22.61 27.03
C LYS A 882 -23.35 -21.77 27.24
N LEU A 883 -23.24 -20.66 26.52
CA LEU A 883 -22.21 -19.65 26.75
C LEU A 883 -22.61 -18.86 28.00
N THR A 884 -21.78 -18.90 29.04
CA THR A 884 -21.96 -18.14 30.27
C THR A 884 -21.94 -16.64 29.97
N SER A 885 -23.11 -15.99 30.04
CA SER A 885 -23.33 -14.54 30.21
C SER A 885 -22.17 -13.58 29.92
N PHE A 886 -21.69 -13.51 28.67
CA PHE A 886 -20.96 -12.35 28.16
C PHE A 886 -20.93 -12.37 26.61
N PRO A 887 -21.09 -11.22 25.92
CA PRO A 887 -21.36 -9.87 26.41
C PRO A 887 -22.80 -9.41 26.05
N GLY A 888 -23.83 -9.94 26.71
CA GLY A 888 -25.20 -9.50 26.45
C GLY A 888 -25.45 -8.01 26.67
N GLN A 889 -24.73 -7.36 27.61
CA GLN A 889 -24.86 -5.92 27.90
C GLN A 889 -23.88 -5.05 27.12
N HIS A 890 -22.60 -5.46 27.00
CA HIS A 890 -21.59 -4.68 26.29
C HIS A 890 -21.87 -4.62 24.78
N LEU A 891 -22.29 -5.73 24.15
CA LEU A 891 -22.72 -5.72 22.74
C LEU A 891 -23.96 -4.84 22.54
N ARG A 892 -24.91 -4.87 23.49
CA ARG A 892 -26.10 -4.00 23.44
C ARG A 892 -25.76 -2.51 23.59
N GLN A 893 -24.70 -2.17 24.31
CA GLN A 893 -24.21 -0.79 24.42
C GLN A 893 -23.50 -0.34 23.14
N GLU A 894 -22.64 -1.17 22.56
CA GLU A 894 -22.00 -0.84 21.27
C GLU A 894 -23.02 -0.69 20.14
N MET A 895 -24.05 -1.54 20.09
CA MET A 895 -25.15 -1.45 19.11
C MET A 895 -25.91 -0.11 19.15
N LEU A 896 -25.87 0.61 20.29
CA LEU A 896 -26.51 1.92 20.46
C LEU A 896 -25.62 3.09 20.01
N SER A 897 -24.32 2.86 19.80
CA SER A 897 -23.35 3.90 19.41
C SER A 897 -23.21 4.10 17.90
N ASP A 898 -23.84 3.25 17.09
CA ASP A 898 -23.77 3.32 15.63
C ASP A 898 -24.50 4.57 15.11
N THR A 899 -23.73 5.51 14.56
CA THR A 899 -24.24 6.74 13.95
C THR A 899 -23.84 6.88 12.48
N LYS A 900 -22.74 6.25 12.07
CA LYS A 900 -22.22 6.20 10.69
C LYS A 900 -21.23 5.05 10.55
N PHE A 901 -21.19 4.41 9.37
CA PHE A 901 -20.13 3.47 9.01
C PHE A 901 -19.09 4.13 8.09
N CYS A 902 -17.82 3.89 8.38
CA CYS A 902 -16.66 4.35 7.60
C CYS A 902 -16.09 3.26 6.69
N SER A 903 -16.40 1.98 6.94
CA SER A 903 -15.97 0.85 6.11
C SER A 903 -17.00 -0.29 6.09
N LEU A 904 -16.91 -1.17 5.10
CA LEU A 904 -17.73 -2.40 5.02
C LEU A 904 -17.44 -3.34 6.22
N GLU A 905 -16.23 -3.29 6.77
CA GLU A 905 -15.84 -4.09 7.93
C GLU A 905 -16.57 -3.68 9.21
N GLU A 906 -16.71 -2.37 9.45
CA GLU A 906 -17.48 -1.83 10.57
C GLU A 906 -18.96 -2.24 10.46
N ALA A 907 -19.53 -2.10 9.26
CA ALA A 907 -20.91 -2.49 8.98
C ALA A 907 -21.11 -4.01 9.22
N ARG A 908 -20.18 -4.85 8.75
CA ARG A 908 -20.15 -6.31 8.99
C ARG A 908 -20.15 -6.64 10.48
N ASN A 909 -19.22 -6.07 11.24
CA ASN A 909 -19.06 -6.38 12.67
C ASN A 909 -20.32 -5.98 13.43
N SER A 910 -20.91 -4.82 13.13
CA SER A 910 -22.19 -4.40 13.72
C SER A 910 -23.35 -5.36 13.37
N LEU A 911 -23.47 -5.80 12.12
CA LEU A 911 -24.52 -6.74 11.70
C LEU A 911 -24.43 -8.08 12.44
N VAL A 912 -23.22 -8.64 12.55
CA VAL A 912 -22.97 -9.92 13.22
C VAL A 912 -23.40 -9.85 14.68
N ARG A 913 -23.07 -8.77 15.40
CA ARG A 913 -23.49 -8.55 16.79
C ARG A 913 -24.99 -8.51 16.93
N ARG A 914 -25.68 -7.79 16.03
CA ARG A 914 -27.15 -7.69 15.99
C ARG A 914 -27.79 -9.06 15.77
N LEU A 915 -27.25 -9.86 14.85
CA LEU A 915 -27.69 -11.23 14.60
C LEU A 915 -27.50 -12.15 15.81
N VAL A 916 -26.36 -12.06 16.50
CA VAL A 916 -26.10 -12.84 17.72
C VAL A 916 -27.07 -12.44 18.84
N VAL A 917 -27.23 -11.14 19.10
CA VAL A 917 -28.13 -10.63 20.15
C VAL A 917 -29.59 -10.98 19.83
N GLY A 918 -30.02 -10.80 18.59
CA GLY A 918 -31.35 -11.19 18.13
C GLY A 918 -31.60 -12.69 18.30
N ARG A 919 -30.59 -13.52 18.03
CA ARG A 919 -30.68 -14.97 18.22
C ARG A 919 -30.76 -15.38 19.68
N GLU A 920 -30.00 -14.73 20.56
CA GLU A 920 -30.10 -14.96 22.01
C GLU A 920 -31.46 -14.54 22.55
N PHE A 921 -31.97 -13.40 22.11
CA PHE A 921 -33.30 -12.93 22.48
C PHE A 921 -34.39 -13.93 22.07
N MET A 922 -34.39 -14.39 20.82
CA MET A 922 -35.32 -15.43 20.35
C MET A 922 -35.22 -16.73 21.16
N LYS A 923 -34.02 -17.13 21.56
CA LYS A 923 -33.79 -18.34 22.37
C LYS A 923 -34.27 -18.16 23.82
N ALA A 924 -34.01 -17.00 24.43
CA ALA A 924 -34.42 -16.70 25.80
C ALA A 924 -35.94 -16.77 25.96
N ILE A 925 -36.66 -16.25 24.97
CA ILE A 925 -38.13 -16.33 24.93
C ILE A 925 -38.58 -17.74 24.53
N GLY A 926 -37.97 -18.34 23.50
CA GLY A 926 -38.30 -19.68 22.99
C GLY A 926 -38.07 -20.85 23.96
N GLY A 927 -37.16 -20.69 24.93
CA GLY A 927 -36.85 -21.69 25.96
C GLY A 927 -37.84 -21.75 27.12
N GLN A 928 -38.72 -20.75 27.25
CA GLN A 928 -39.65 -20.62 28.39
C GLN A 928 -41.09 -21.07 28.07
N THR A 929 -41.46 -21.36 26.82
CA THR A 929 -42.86 -21.62 26.42
C THR A 929 -43.00 -22.75 25.40
N ARG A 930 -43.98 -23.64 25.59
CA ARG A 930 -44.44 -24.54 24.51
C ARG A 930 -44.98 -23.67 23.38
N ARG A 931 -44.47 -23.88 22.15
CA ARG A 931 -44.64 -23.02 20.96
C ARG A 931 -46.08 -22.65 20.55
N ALA A 932 -47.12 -23.27 21.12
CA ALA A 932 -48.51 -22.97 20.77
C ALA A 932 -49.06 -21.69 21.43
N ASP A 933 -48.53 -21.26 22.58
CA ASP A 933 -49.02 -20.09 23.35
C ASP A 933 -48.00 -18.93 23.43
N PHE A 934 -47.00 -18.94 22.53
CA PHE A 934 -45.82 -18.08 22.57
C PHE A 934 -46.13 -16.57 22.63
N VAL A 935 -47.18 -16.11 21.94
CA VAL A 935 -47.54 -14.69 21.85
C VAL A 935 -48.29 -14.20 23.09
N GLN A 936 -48.97 -15.10 23.82
CA GLN A 936 -49.80 -14.75 24.98
C GLN A 936 -48.97 -14.54 26.26
N HIS A 937 -47.72 -15.01 26.30
CA HIS A 937 -46.84 -14.95 27.47
C HIS A 937 -45.65 -14.00 27.33
N LEU A 938 -45.58 -13.21 26.25
CA LEU A 938 -44.59 -12.14 26.11
C LEU A 938 -44.83 -11.07 27.18
N THR A 939 -43.82 -10.78 27.99
CA THR A 939 -43.90 -9.65 28.92
C THR A 939 -43.87 -8.34 28.14
N GLU A 940 -44.32 -7.26 28.77
CA GLU A 940 -44.23 -5.93 28.15
C GLU A 940 -42.77 -5.54 27.85
N HIS A 941 -41.84 -5.98 28.70
CA HIS A 941 -40.41 -5.83 28.47
C HIS A 941 -39.94 -6.59 27.21
N ASP A 942 -40.42 -7.81 26.97
CA ASP A 942 -40.05 -8.58 25.78
C ASP A 942 -40.58 -7.91 24.50
N ARG A 943 -41.79 -7.35 24.53
CA ARG A 943 -42.34 -6.59 23.39
C ARG A 943 -41.52 -5.34 23.09
N GLN A 944 -41.10 -4.61 24.12
CA GLN A 944 -40.26 -3.43 23.97
C GLN A 944 -38.87 -3.78 23.41
N GLU A 945 -38.24 -4.85 23.92
CA GLU A 945 -36.93 -5.27 23.40
C GLU A 945 -37.04 -5.80 21.96
N HIS A 946 -38.14 -6.49 21.61
CA HIS A 946 -38.41 -6.92 20.24
C HIS A 946 -38.50 -5.75 19.27
N GLN A 947 -39.31 -4.73 19.59
CA GLN A 947 -39.43 -3.50 18.80
C GLN A 947 -38.08 -2.77 18.70
N ARG A 948 -37.32 -2.73 19.80
CA ARG A 948 -35.99 -2.11 19.83
C ARG A 948 -35.03 -2.79 18.87
N LEU A 949 -35.00 -4.12 18.86
CA LEU A 949 -34.13 -4.89 17.96
C LEU A 949 -34.49 -4.73 16.48
N ILE A 950 -35.80 -4.63 16.15
CA ILE A 950 -36.25 -4.34 14.79
C ILE A 950 -35.80 -2.95 14.35
N ALA A 951 -36.12 -1.91 15.14
CA ALA A 951 -35.75 -0.54 14.83
C ALA A 951 -34.22 -0.39 14.67
N GLN A 952 -33.46 -1.09 15.50
CA GLN A 952 -32.01 -1.18 15.41
C GLN A 952 -31.53 -1.85 14.12
N GLN A 953 -32.19 -2.91 13.67
CA GLN A 953 -31.84 -3.62 12.43
C GLN A 953 -32.17 -2.77 11.19
N GLU A 954 -33.27 -2.03 11.20
CA GLU A 954 -33.65 -1.08 10.15
C GLU A 954 -32.68 0.11 10.10
N GLN A 955 -32.34 0.68 11.25
CA GLN A 955 -31.35 1.75 11.35
C GLN A 955 -30.00 1.31 10.77
N TRP A 956 -29.55 0.09 11.08
CA TRP A 956 -28.32 -0.46 10.51
C TRP A 956 -28.38 -0.50 8.98
N TYR A 957 -29.51 -0.89 8.40
CA TYR A 957 -29.66 -0.98 6.95
C TYR A 957 -29.61 0.39 6.27
N CYS A 958 -30.24 1.41 6.86
CA CYS A 958 -30.13 2.79 6.38
C CYS A 958 -28.66 3.27 6.38
N LEU A 959 -27.93 3.05 7.48
CA LEU A 959 -26.51 3.42 7.59
C LEU A 959 -25.63 2.64 6.60
N PHE A 960 -25.95 1.38 6.36
CA PHE A 960 -25.25 0.53 5.40
C PHE A 960 -25.51 0.95 3.95
N GLN A 961 -26.75 1.31 3.61
CA GLN A 961 -27.08 1.84 2.27
C GLN A 961 -26.39 3.18 2.00
N ASP A 962 -26.35 4.08 2.98
CA ASP A 962 -25.57 5.33 2.90
C ASP A 962 -24.09 5.05 2.66
N LEU A 963 -23.50 4.08 3.36
CA LEU A 963 -22.13 3.65 3.10
C LEU A 963 -21.97 3.14 1.65
N CYS A 964 -22.85 2.26 1.17
CA CYS A 964 -22.77 1.71 -0.18
C CYS A 964 -22.85 2.78 -1.28
N GLN A 965 -23.61 3.85 -1.07
CA GLN A 965 -23.70 4.98 -2.00
C GLN A 965 -22.43 5.85 -2.00
N ARG A 966 -21.72 5.93 -0.87
CA ARG A 966 -20.48 6.69 -0.71
C ARG A 966 -19.24 5.93 -1.16
N LEU A 967 -19.31 4.61 -1.30
CA LEU A 967 -18.20 3.81 -1.76
C LEU A 967 -18.00 4.00 -3.27
N PRO A 968 -16.75 4.17 -3.75
CA PRO A 968 -16.47 4.17 -5.18
C PRO A 968 -16.84 2.82 -5.81
N PRO A 969 -17.00 2.73 -7.15
CA PRO A 969 -17.21 1.45 -7.83
C PRO A 969 -16.11 0.45 -7.40
N GLY A 970 -16.50 -0.53 -6.59
CA GLY A 970 -15.59 -1.49 -5.98
C GLY A 970 -15.17 -2.60 -6.95
N ASP A 971 -14.19 -3.40 -6.53
CA ASP A 971 -13.87 -4.65 -7.23
C ASP A 971 -14.96 -5.72 -6.99
N ALA A 972 -14.86 -6.87 -7.67
CA ALA A 972 -15.83 -7.96 -7.52
C ALA A 972 -15.98 -8.46 -6.06
N GLY A 973 -14.94 -8.30 -5.23
CA GLY A 973 -14.95 -8.67 -3.82
C GLY A 973 -15.79 -7.73 -2.95
N ASP A 974 -15.65 -6.41 -3.16
CA ASP A 974 -16.49 -5.40 -2.47
C ASP A 974 -17.99 -5.60 -2.80
N ALA A 975 -18.28 -5.94 -4.07
CA ALA A 975 -19.64 -6.27 -4.51
C ALA A 975 -20.19 -7.54 -3.85
N ALA A 976 -19.38 -8.61 -3.75
CA ALA A 976 -19.75 -9.86 -3.08
C ALA A 976 -19.98 -9.65 -1.57
N MET A 977 -19.15 -8.85 -0.91
CA MET A 977 -19.31 -8.51 0.51
C MET A 977 -20.59 -7.71 0.75
N THR A 978 -20.86 -6.70 -0.09
CA THR A 978 -22.08 -5.89 -0.02
C THR A 978 -23.34 -6.74 -0.18
N ALA A 979 -23.35 -7.64 -1.17
CA ALA A 979 -24.44 -8.59 -1.39
C ALA A 979 -24.62 -9.55 -0.20
N THR A 980 -23.52 -10.07 0.36
CA THR A 980 -23.53 -10.96 1.53
C THR A 980 -24.13 -10.28 2.77
N LEU A 981 -23.73 -9.04 3.06
CA LEU A 981 -24.27 -8.27 4.19
C LEU A 981 -25.78 -7.98 4.00
N THR A 982 -26.18 -7.69 2.77
CA THR A 982 -27.60 -7.50 2.42
C THR A 982 -28.41 -8.78 2.67
N VAL A 983 -27.91 -9.94 2.24
CA VAL A 983 -28.52 -11.25 2.51
C VAL A 983 -28.77 -11.45 4.00
N PHE A 984 -27.74 -11.24 4.83
CA PHE A 984 -27.85 -11.48 6.27
C PHE A 984 -28.71 -10.45 7.01
N HIS A 985 -28.84 -9.23 6.48
CA HIS A 985 -29.84 -8.27 6.98
C HIS A 985 -31.27 -8.79 6.78
N PHE A 986 -31.62 -9.26 5.59
CA PHE A 986 -32.97 -9.77 5.33
C PHE A 986 -33.25 -11.06 6.08
N VAL A 987 -32.25 -11.93 6.27
CA VAL A 987 -32.36 -13.08 7.19
C VAL A 987 -32.67 -12.62 8.61
N ALA A 988 -31.97 -11.59 9.12
CA ALA A 988 -32.22 -11.03 10.45
C ALA A 988 -33.66 -10.51 10.59
N MET A 989 -34.16 -9.78 9.60
CA MET A 989 -35.53 -9.24 9.61
C MET A 989 -36.59 -10.35 9.64
N ILE A 990 -36.43 -11.39 8.82
CA ILE A 990 -37.33 -12.54 8.82
C ILE A 990 -37.29 -13.25 10.18
N TRP A 991 -36.09 -13.44 10.73
CA TRP A 991 -35.90 -14.07 12.04
C TRP A 991 -36.47 -13.28 13.19
N LEU A 992 -36.30 -11.97 13.23
CA LEU A 992 -36.82 -11.14 14.30
C LEU A 992 -38.35 -11.05 14.24
N ASN A 993 -38.98 -11.12 13.07
CA ASN A 993 -40.42 -10.93 12.95
C ASN A 993 -41.25 -12.23 12.97
N CYS A 994 -40.82 -13.28 12.27
CA CYS A 994 -41.65 -14.48 12.06
C CYS A 994 -41.98 -15.29 13.33
N PRO A 995 -41.07 -15.47 14.31
CA PRO A 995 -41.35 -16.21 15.55
C PRO A 995 -42.45 -15.59 16.42
N PHE A 996 -42.63 -14.27 16.37
CA PHE A 996 -43.63 -13.53 17.16
C PHE A 996 -45.05 -13.63 16.61
N ALA A 997 -45.20 -14.10 15.38
CA ALA A 997 -46.51 -14.37 14.77
C ALA A 997 -47.08 -15.76 15.14
N GLY A 998 -46.33 -16.58 15.90
CA GLY A 998 -46.82 -17.83 16.51
C GLY A 998 -47.19 -18.95 15.52
N SER A 999 -46.89 -18.80 14.24
CA SER A 999 -47.33 -19.72 13.17
C SER A 999 -46.26 -19.92 12.11
N GLN A 1000 -46.13 -21.12 11.56
CA GLN A 1000 -45.30 -21.35 10.35
C GLN A 1000 -45.84 -20.61 9.12
N MET A 1001 -47.08 -20.11 9.18
CA MET A 1001 -47.69 -19.27 8.14
C MET A 1001 -47.12 -17.84 8.11
N SER A 1002 -46.27 -17.43 9.04
CA SER A 1002 -45.77 -16.05 9.08
C SER A 1002 -44.64 -15.77 8.09
N PHE A 1003 -43.87 -16.78 7.70
CA PHE A 1003 -42.77 -16.65 6.74
C PHE A 1003 -43.24 -16.24 5.35
N ASP A 1004 -44.46 -16.60 5.02
CA ASP A 1004 -45.20 -16.29 3.81
C ASP A 1004 -45.26 -14.80 3.49
N ALA A 1005 -45.46 -13.97 4.52
CA ALA A 1005 -45.51 -12.51 4.39
C ALA A 1005 -44.16 -11.89 3.99
N TYR A 1006 -43.08 -12.68 3.97
CA TYR A 1006 -41.71 -12.25 3.68
C TYR A 1006 -41.18 -12.85 2.37
N LEU A 1007 -42.07 -13.23 1.44
CA LEU A 1007 -41.67 -13.75 0.12
C LEU A 1007 -40.71 -12.82 -0.61
N GLU A 1008 -40.98 -11.51 -0.62
CA GLU A 1008 -40.12 -10.51 -1.25
C GLU A 1008 -38.70 -10.54 -0.65
N ASN A 1009 -38.58 -10.62 0.68
CA ASN A 1009 -37.29 -10.71 1.35
C ASN A 1009 -36.54 -11.99 0.96
N PHE A 1010 -37.23 -13.13 0.81
CA PHE A 1010 -36.63 -14.36 0.32
C PHE A 1010 -36.16 -14.25 -1.14
N GLN A 1011 -36.92 -13.57 -2.00
CA GLN A 1011 -36.51 -13.31 -3.39
C GLN A 1011 -35.29 -12.39 -3.46
N ILE A 1012 -35.22 -11.36 -2.60
CA ILE A 1012 -34.04 -10.49 -2.48
C ILE A 1012 -32.82 -11.30 -2.04
N ILE A 1013 -32.97 -12.21 -1.06
CA ILE A 1013 -31.89 -13.11 -0.63
C ILE A 1013 -31.37 -13.92 -1.84
N VAL A 1014 -32.26 -14.57 -2.60
CA VAL A 1014 -31.88 -15.35 -3.79
C VAL A 1014 -31.18 -14.48 -4.84
N ALA A 1015 -31.69 -13.27 -5.10
CA ALA A 1015 -31.09 -12.35 -6.07
C ALA A 1015 -29.69 -11.90 -5.67
N GLN A 1016 -29.49 -11.52 -4.41
CA GLN A 1016 -28.18 -11.09 -3.90
C GLN A 1016 -27.17 -12.24 -3.88
N VAL A 1017 -27.60 -13.47 -3.56
CA VAL A 1017 -26.71 -14.64 -3.61
C VAL A 1017 -26.25 -14.95 -5.04
N ARG A 1018 -27.06 -14.68 -6.07
CA ARG A 1018 -26.59 -14.80 -7.47
C ARG A 1018 -25.42 -13.87 -7.74
N THR A 1019 -25.48 -12.63 -7.25
CA THR A 1019 -24.38 -11.67 -7.34
C THR A 1019 -23.13 -12.21 -6.65
N VAL A 1020 -23.26 -12.75 -5.44
CA VAL A 1020 -22.13 -13.36 -4.71
C VAL A 1020 -21.51 -14.49 -5.52
N ILE A 1021 -22.31 -15.44 -6.02
CA ILE A 1021 -21.81 -16.59 -6.79
C ILE A 1021 -21.18 -16.14 -8.12
N SER A 1022 -21.76 -15.16 -8.82
CA SER A 1022 -21.17 -14.63 -10.07
C SER A 1022 -19.84 -13.92 -9.84
N SER A 1023 -19.68 -13.25 -8.69
CA SER A 1023 -18.41 -12.62 -8.30
C SER A 1023 -17.34 -13.62 -7.86
N CYS A 1024 -17.71 -14.89 -7.62
CA CYS A 1024 -16.80 -15.97 -7.25
C CYS A 1024 -16.31 -16.81 -8.46
N ASN A 1025 -16.90 -16.66 -9.65
CA ASN A 1025 -16.63 -17.51 -10.82
C ASN A 1025 -15.40 -17.04 -11.64
N ASP A 1026 -14.26 -16.89 -10.97
CA ASP A 1026 -12.95 -17.07 -11.62
C ASP A 1026 -12.57 -18.55 -11.53
N ASP A 1027 -12.08 -19.15 -12.62
CA ASP A 1027 -11.87 -20.60 -12.87
C ASP A 1027 -10.84 -21.32 -11.95
N SER A 1028 -10.71 -20.94 -10.68
CA SER A 1028 -9.89 -21.65 -9.71
C SER A 1028 -10.68 -22.83 -9.10
N LYS A 1029 -10.23 -24.07 -9.35
CA LYS A 1029 -10.83 -25.31 -8.81
C LYS A 1029 -10.97 -25.35 -7.27
N LEU A 1030 -10.32 -24.43 -6.54
CA LEU A 1030 -10.32 -24.34 -5.08
C LEU A 1030 -11.44 -23.46 -4.51
N ASP A 1031 -11.97 -22.50 -5.28
CA ASP A 1031 -13.00 -21.55 -4.82
C ASP A 1031 -14.31 -22.22 -4.39
N GLY A 1032 -14.56 -23.43 -4.91
CA GLY A 1032 -15.72 -24.23 -4.57
C GLY A 1032 -15.52 -25.23 -3.43
N LEU A 1033 -14.37 -25.33 -2.75
CA LEU A 1033 -14.10 -26.44 -1.82
C LEU A 1033 -14.39 -26.13 -0.34
N PHE A 1034 -13.81 -25.06 0.22
CA PHE A 1034 -13.97 -24.71 1.64
C PHE A 1034 -13.70 -23.23 1.91
N THR A 1035 -14.54 -22.62 2.75
CA THR A 1035 -14.24 -21.35 3.44
C THR A 1035 -14.50 -21.50 4.94
N PHE A 1036 -13.70 -20.83 5.78
CA PHE A 1036 -13.89 -20.86 7.24
C PHE A 1036 -14.97 -19.87 7.69
N GLU A 1037 -15.11 -18.75 6.97
CA GLU A 1037 -16.10 -17.73 7.25
C GLU A 1037 -17.52 -18.14 6.80
N MET A 1038 -18.51 -17.47 7.35
CA MET A 1038 -19.92 -17.72 7.04
C MET A 1038 -20.28 -17.08 5.69
N GLY A 1039 -20.40 -17.89 4.64
CA GLY A 1039 -20.80 -17.46 3.30
C GLY A 1039 -22.32 -17.48 3.11
N VAL A 1040 -22.79 -18.00 1.98
CA VAL A 1040 -24.20 -17.94 1.56
C VAL A 1040 -25.00 -19.21 1.87
N LEU A 1041 -24.35 -20.34 2.17
CA LEU A 1041 -25.02 -21.63 2.44
C LEU A 1041 -26.07 -21.55 3.55
N PRO A 1042 -25.82 -20.91 4.72
CA PRO A 1042 -26.81 -20.86 5.80
C PRO A 1042 -28.08 -20.09 5.40
N ALA A 1043 -27.92 -19.00 4.64
CA ALA A 1043 -29.03 -18.18 4.18
C ALA A 1043 -29.84 -18.89 3.07
N LEU A 1044 -29.16 -19.57 2.16
CA LEU A 1044 -29.80 -20.39 1.13
C LEU A 1044 -30.55 -21.57 1.73
N TYR A 1045 -29.95 -22.31 2.67
CA TYR A 1045 -30.61 -23.42 3.36
C TYR A 1045 -31.81 -22.95 4.18
N PHE A 1046 -31.69 -21.81 4.86
CA PHE A 1046 -32.82 -21.16 5.54
C PHE A 1046 -33.93 -20.83 4.54
N THR A 1047 -33.60 -20.26 3.39
CA THR A 1047 -34.56 -19.93 2.33
C THR A 1047 -35.23 -21.18 1.77
N ALA A 1048 -34.45 -22.22 1.43
CA ALA A 1048 -34.97 -23.47 0.89
C ALA A 1048 -35.95 -24.17 1.87
N THR A 1049 -35.66 -24.12 3.17
CA THR A 1049 -36.47 -24.80 4.19
C THR A 1049 -37.60 -23.94 4.78
N LYS A 1050 -37.57 -22.61 4.65
CA LYS A 1050 -38.57 -21.69 5.25
C LYS A 1050 -39.35 -20.83 4.26
N CYS A 1051 -38.90 -20.63 3.03
CA CYS A 1051 -39.75 -20.02 1.99
C CYS A 1051 -40.70 -21.09 1.46
N ARG A 1052 -42.02 -20.85 1.41
CA ARG A 1052 -43.00 -21.86 0.97
C ARG A 1052 -43.41 -21.72 -0.49
N HIS A 1053 -42.96 -20.65 -1.14
CA HIS A 1053 -43.07 -20.46 -2.59
C HIS A 1053 -42.12 -21.42 -3.31
N LEU A 1054 -42.70 -22.34 -4.10
CA LEU A 1054 -41.98 -23.45 -4.71
C LEU A 1054 -40.86 -22.96 -5.64
N GLU A 1055 -41.09 -21.92 -6.43
CA GLU A 1055 -40.09 -21.41 -7.36
C GLU A 1055 -38.87 -20.81 -6.60
N THR A 1056 -39.12 -19.93 -5.63
CA THR A 1056 -38.05 -19.24 -4.88
C THR A 1056 -37.20 -20.24 -4.10
N ARG A 1057 -37.81 -21.25 -3.47
CA ARG A 1057 -37.08 -22.26 -2.71
C ARG A 1057 -36.33 -23.25 -3.61
N SER A 1058 -36.86 -23.56 -4.79
CA SER A 1058 -36.16 -24.35 -5.82
C SER A 1058 -34.96 -23.58 -6.40
N GLN A 1059 -35.08 -22.28 -6.65
CA GLN A 1059 -33.96 -21.42 -7.04
C GLN A 1059 -32.89 -21.37 -5.94
N ALA A 1060 -33.30 -21.27 -4.66
CA ALA A 1060 -32.37 -21.33 -3.55
C ALA A 1060 -31.63 -22.68 -3.50
N LEU A 1061 -32.33 -23.80 -3.68
CA LEU A 1061 -31.71 -25.13 -3.75
C LEU A 1061 -30.74 -25.27 -4.93
N GLU A 1062 -31.06 -24.72 -6.11
CA GLU A 1062 -30.15 -24.70 -7.25
C GLU A 1062 -28.88 -23.90 -6.94
N LEU A 1063 -29.01 -22.76 -6.27
CA LEU A 1063 -27.86 -21.95 -5.84
C LEU A 1063 -27.03 -22.66 -4.75
N ILE A 1064 -27.65 -23.47 -3.86
CA ILE A 1064 -26.89 -24.32 -2.92
C ILE A 1064 -25.96 -25.24 -3.70
N ARG A 1065 -26.42 -25.85 -4.80
CA ARG A 1065 -25.58 -26.74 -5.63
C ARG A 1065 -24.39 -26.02 -6.28
N LYS A 1066 -24.51 -24.72 -6.52
CA LYS A 1066 -23.46 -23.86 -7.11
C LYS A 1066 -22.57 -23.18 -6.07
N ALA A 1067 -22.97 -23.18 -4.80
CA ALA A 1067 -22.19 -22.61 -3.70
C ALA A 1067 -20.97 -23.49 -3.33
N PRO A 1068 -20.01 -22.97 -2.53
CA PRO A 1068 -18.89 -23.75 -2.05
C PRO A 1068 -19.35 -25.04 -1.35
N LYS A 1069 -18.58 -26.13 -1.50
CA LYS A 1069 -18.85 -27.44 -0.88
C LYS A 1069 -18.94 -27.36 0.63
N ARG A 1070 -18.25 -26.39 1.23
CA ARG A 1070 -18.25 -26.20 2.67
C ARG A 1070 -18.00 -24.77 3.13
N GLU A 1071 -18.81 -24.32 4.09
CA GLU A 1071 -18.67 -23.04 4.79
C GLU A 1071 -18.65 -23.31 6.29
N GLY A 1072 -17.46 -23.37 6.90
CA GLY A 1072 -17.27 -23.80 8.30
C GLY A 1072 -17.92 -25.17 8.59
N PRO A 1073 -18.93 -25.26 9.48
CA PRO A 1073 -19.64 -26.50 9.78
C PRO A 1073 -20.68 -26.89 8.71
N TRP A 1074 -21.04 -25.98 7.80
CA TRP A 1074 -22.07 -26.18 6.80
C TRP A 1074 -21.52 -26.92 5.59
N LYS A 1075 -21.87 -28.21 5.44
CA LYS A 1075 -21.53 -28.98 4.24
C LYS A 1075 -22.66 -28.94 3.24
N ARG A 1076 -22.38 -28.47 2.03
CA ARG A 1076 -23.36 -28.29 0.95
C ARG A 1076 -24.19 -29.54 0.69
N ASP A 1077 -23.54 -30.69 0.55
CA ASP A 1077 -24.22 -31.92 0.14
C ASP A 1077 -25.17 -32.44 1.24
N GLU A 1078 -24.81 -32.24 2.53
CA GLU A 1078 -25.71 -32.51 3.66
C GLU A 1078 -26.96 -31.59 3.61
N LEU A 1079 -26.79 -30.33 3.21
CA LEU A 1079 -27.88 -29.36 3.12
C LEU A 1079 -28.81 -29.63 1.93
N ILE A 1080 -28.26 -30.08 0.81
CA ILE A 1080 -29.02 -30.42 -0.41
C ILE A 1080 -30.03 -31.51 -0.08
N VAL A 1081 -29.59 -32.66 0.44
CA VAL A 1081 -30.48 -33.82 0.68
C VAL A 1081 -31.58 -33.50 1.70
N VAL A 1082 -31.28 -32.67 2.70
CA VAL A 1082 -32.26 -32.26 3.71
C VAL A 1082 -33.25 -31.24 3.16
N ALA A 1083 -32.78 -30.26 2.37
CA ALA A 1083 -33.64 -29.27 1.73
C ALA A 1083 -34.54 -29.90 0.65
N GLU A 1084 -34.02 -30.83 -0.14
CA GLU A 1084 -34.78 -31.61 -1.12
C GLU A 1084 -35.91 -32.40 -0.46
N GLU A 1085 -35.62 -33.12 0.62
CA GLU A 1085 -36.64 -33.87 1.33
C GLU A 1085 -37.67 -32.95 2.00
N ALA A 1086 -37.26 -31.78 2.52
CA ALA A 1086 -38.19 -30.79 3.05
C ALA A 1086 -39.14 -30.25 1.96
N ILE A 1087 -38.59 -29.89 0.80
CA ILE A 1087 -39.38 -29.42 -0.35
C ILE A 1087 -40.32 -30.54 -0.83
N ARG A 1088 -39.83 -31.78 -0.93
CA ARG A 1088 -40.63 -32.93 -1.34
C ARG A 1088 -41.80 -33.19 -0.39
N LEU A 1089 -41.57 -33.16 0.91
CA LEU A 1089 -42.60 -33.39 1.92
C LEU A 1089 -43.68 -32.29 1.90
N GLU A 1090 -43.30 -31.02 1.83
CA GLU A 1090 -44.26 -29.90 1.80
C GLU A 1090 -44.96 -29.77 0.44
N SER A 1091 -44.36 -30.24 -0.66
CA SER A 1091 -44.93 -30.09 -2.01
C SER A 1091 -45.71 -31.31 -2.52
N ALA A 1092 -45.70 -32.43 -1.78
CA ALA A 1092 -46.29 -33.70 -2.23
C ALA A 1092 -47.80 -33.64 -2.51
N GLN A 1093 -48.52 -32.68 -1.92
CA GLN A 1093 -49.98 -32.53 -2.06
C GLN A 1093 -50.39 -31.31 -2.89
N LEU A 1094 -49.45 -30.55 -3.46
CA LEU A 1094 -49.74 -29.37 -4.27
C LEU A 1094 -50.09 -29.78 -5.70
N GLN A 1095 -51.13 -29.18 -6.28
CA GLN A 1095 -51.56 -29.47 -7.66
C GLN A 1095 -50.94 -28.50 -8.68
N THR A 1096 -50.59 -27.29 -8.25
CA THR A 1096 -49.97 -26.25 -9.08
C THR A 1096 -48.75 -25.63 -8.39
N ALA A 1097 -47.85 -25.01 -9.16
CA ALA A 1097 -46.61 -24.43 -8.62
C ALA A 1097 -46.84 -23.16 -7.77
N ASP A 1098 -47.99 -22.51 -7.95
CA ASP A 1098 -48.39 -21.29 -7.23
C ASP A 1098 -49.14 -21.59 -5.91
N GLU A 1099 -49.52 -22.85 -5.68
CA GLU A 1099 -50.15 -23.29 -4.44
C GLU A 1099 -49.15 -23.43 -3.29
N TRP A 1100 -49.62 -23.14 -2.08
CA TRP A 1100 -48.80 -23.19 -0.88
C TRP A 1100 -49.25 -24.33 0.04
N PRO A 1101 -48.33 -25.00 0.75
CA PRO A 1101 -48.68 -26.11 1.64
C PRO A 1101 -49.67 -25.67 2.72
N SER A 1102 -50.62 -26.54 3.04
CA SER A 1102 -51.59 -26.31 4.11
C SER A 1102 -50.87 -26.22 5.48
N LYS A 1103 -51.54 -25.67 6.50
CA LYS A 1103 -50.96 -25.57 7.86
C LYS A 1103 -50.51 -26.93 8.41
N ALA A 1104 -51.22 -28.02 8.07
CA ALA A 1104 -50.92 -29.37 8.57
C ALA A 1104 -49.68 -29.98 7.89
N ASP A 1105 -49.43 -29.64 6.63
CA ASP A 1105 -48.33 -30.20 5.84
C ASP A 1105 -47.01 -29.42 6.00
N ARG A 1106 -47.03 -28.30 6.75
CA ARG A 1106 -45.86 -27.44 6.95
C ARG A 1106 -44.91 -27.95 8.01
N ILE A 1107 -43.64 -28.09 7.62
CA ILE A 1107 -42.53 -28.50 8.47
C ILE A 1107 -42.23 -27.41 9.49
N THR A 1108 -42.50 -27.76 10.74
CA THR A 1108 -42.32 -26.90 11.91
C THR A 1108 -40.89 -26.98 12.44
N ILE A 1109 -40.29 -28.17 12.47
CA ILE A 1109 -38.91 -28.39 12.94
C ILE A 1109 -38.22 -29.39 12.01
N ILE A 1110 -36.98 -29.09 11.67
CA ILE A 1110 -36.02 -30.06 11.11
C ILE A 1110 -34.97 -30.28 12.20
N LYS A 1111 -34.84 -31.51 12.70
CA LYS A 1111 -33.79 -31.90 13.65
C LYS A 1111 -32.74 -32.71 12.91
N LEU A 1112 -31.51 -32.24 12.91
CA LEU A 1112 -30.36 -32.99 12.39
C LEU A 1112 -29.74 -33.78 13.54
N SER A 1113 -29.63 -35.10 13.41
CA SER A 1113 -28.84 -35.94 14.32
C SER A 1113 -27.42 -36.05 13.80
N GLN A 1114 -26.45 -35.77 14.67
CA GLN A 1114 -25.02 -35.79 14.33
C GLN A 1114 -24.36 -36.97 15.06
N HIS A 1115 -23.74 -37.87 14.29
CA HIS A 1115 -22.85 -38.92 14.78
C HIS A 1115 -21.45 -38.64 14.23
N ASP A 1116 -20.40 -38.89 15.03
CA ASP A 1116 -19.01 -38.57 14.67
C ASP A 1116 -18.38 -39.62 13.73
N ASP A 1117 -19.01 -40.79 13.54
CA ASP A 1117 -18.34 -42.00 13.00
C ASP A 1117 -18.98 -42.61 11.73
N ASP A 1118 -19.92 -41.93 11.08
CA ASP A 1118 -20.46 -42.42 9.80
C ASP A 1118 -20.64 -41.22 8.84
N ASP A 1119 -20.37 -41.41 7.54
CA ASP A 1119 -20.75 -40.50 6.44
C ASP A 1119 -22.28 -40.41 6.24
N ARG A 1120 -23.01 -40.41 7.36
CA ARG A 1120 -24.46 -40.58 7.45
C ARG A 1120 -25.12 -39.33 8.00
N VAL A 1121 -25.91 -38.66 7.19
CA VAL A 1121 -26.81 -37.59 7.66
C VAL A 1121 -28.13 -38.22 8.06
N MET A 1122 -28.68 -37.80 9.19
CA MET A 1122 -30.03 -38.17 9.61
C MET A 1122 -30.80 -36.89 10.00
N ALA A 1123 -32.02 -36.78 9.48
CA ALA A 1123 -32.89 -35.64 9.72
C ALA A 1123 -34.30 -36.10 10.08
N SER A 1124 -34.88 -35.52 11.13
CA SER A 1124 -36.29 -35.68 11.49
C SER A 1124 -37.06 -34.41 11.15
N PHE A 1125 -38.07 -34.55 10.30
CA PHE A 1125 -39.00 -33.51 9.87
C PHE A 1125 -40.30 -33.64 10.68
N ILE A 1126 -40.66 -32.58 11.39
CA ILE A 1126 -41.83 -32.54 12.28
C ILE A 1126 -42.86 -31.57 11.70
N TYR A 1127 -44.05 -32.06 11.38
CA TYR A 1127 -45.20 -31.29 10.89
C TYR A 1127 -46.51 -31.89 11.43
N GLY A 1128 -47.42 -31.06 11.95
CA GLY A 1128 -48.56 -31.55 12.72
C GLY A 1128 -48.14 -32.47 13.87
N ASP A 1129 -48.76 -33.64 13.96
CA ASP A 1129 -48.40 -34.72 14.90
C ASP A 1129 -47.46 -35.76 14.28
N HIS A 1130 -46.99 -35.54 13.04
CA HIS A 1130 -46.17 -36.48 12.29
C HIS A 1130 -44.68 -36.17 12.46
N VAL A 1131 -43.88 -37.24 12.56
CA VAL A 1131 -42.42 -37.18 12.56
C VAL A 1131 -41.92 -38.12 11.48
N VAL A 1132 -41.30 -37.57 10.44
CA VAL A 1132 -40.66 -38.34 9.37
C VAL A 1132 -39.15 -38.27 9.60
N THR A 1133 -38.52 -39.42 9.83
CA THR A 1133 -37.06 -39.50 9.97
C THR A 1133 -36.46 -40.16 8.74
N LYS A 1134 -35.48 -39.49 8.12
CA LYS A 1134 -34.75 -39.96 6.95
C LYS A 1134 -33.27 -40.00 7.23
N SER A 1135 -32.57 -40.86 6.52
CA SER A 1135 -31.12 -40.97 6.62
C SER A 1135 -30.50 -41.27 5.27
N TRP A 1136 -29.33 -40.67 5.03
CA TRP A 1136 -28.56 -40.74 3.79
C TRP A 1136 -27.13 -41.14 4.15
N THR A 1137 -26.54 -42.10 3.41
CA THR A 1137 -25.20 -42.68 3.67
C THR A 1137 -24.23 -42.52 2.49
N ASP A 1138 -24.71 -42.06 1.35
CA ASP A 1138 -23.91 -41.83 0.15
C ASP A 1138 -24.46 -40.57 -0.51
N PHE A 1139 -23.61 -39.56 -0.69
CA PHE A 1139 -24.01 -38.24 -1.22
C PHE A 1139 -23.75 -38.14 -2.73
N GLN A 1140 -23.46 -39.27 -3.39
CA GLN A 1140 -23.40 -39.34 -4.85
C GLN A 1140 -24.79 -39.05 -5.45
N ALA A 1141 -24.87 -37.92 -6.13
CA ALA A 1141 -25.90 -37.66 -7.14
C ALA A 1141 -25.45 -38.27 -8.48
#